data_AF-A0A927XHX4-F1
#
_entry.id   AF-A0A927XHX4-F1
#
_cell.length_a   1.000
_cell.length_b   1.000
_cell.length_c   1.000
_cell.angle_alpha   90.00
_cell.angle_beta   90.00
_cell.angle_gamma   90.00
#
_symmetry.space_group_name_H-M   'P 1'
#
loop_
_entity.id
_entity.type
_entity.pdbx_description
1 polymer ?
#
loop_
_entity_poly.entity_id
_entity_poly.type
_entity_poly.pdbx_seq_one_letter_code
_entity_poly.pdbx_strand_id
1 'polypeptide(L)'
;MNRLRKGSWYLCGVFALAFLVLMVSAFQLTILEGAESAQQADNVTSRTIKLTSSRGSILDANGIPLAYDKESYDIQIYRDPTQIGEKWRALYSEAIIKAVDIIEKNGGEIVTDFAIKSDAYGRLFFDFGQIANPNLSDEALKAREDLWRSNLYFDADIGPREAYNELRVRYAIPEEMDFEAAATVLGIWQAVQYNMYRSYTAVTIAENVDMNTVAQIEAADDLIGISAVESTVRIYPKNDTAAHIIGYMSRTYDEDTLNWMDENGYSTTDKIGVYGVESTMEEYLSANIGSRAGMQVVEVNSSSKSMRELYYEAPEAGNDVILTIDYDLQVKLDESLAKAIAESNAKQKQVYDANYSKYYKLEQNRGGTKTRFAKTGAAVVIDVNSGAILAMSSYPSFDLNLFTGGISEEDYAKINDEETSPMFNKAISSRAEPGSTFKMVTGYAALMEGIISPYSRISCLGEYRENVVYGKGPECWTKNIASHANQTIVDGLKNSCNYFFYYVANRLGIDKLNLYADMFGLSAKTGVELTGEVTSHVANQKVLYDNTKDIESGQLTYKAYLVKRQIMEQLKYYGVTRGEAYSDEQLDRCAERIVQLVGSDDELGDGIRVVMRQELGIPESISYARRWDTQISGYLYEITWNSIQTAVTGIGQSVTAITPIAMARYIAAIANGGTVYDCTVIDKVVDKEGNIVYNQEPKVFGTINDEQGNMDYIVEGMKEVFSLEDGGTGANALRGFEYADDMAGKTGTAQVSTIDLEDTAWLVAFTPIEEAEIAIVVYIPNGYQSSLAATCVKDVIQFYRDRSKTTEDNTISTPGGLVQ
;
A
#
# COMPACT_ATOMS: atom_id res chain seq x y z
N MET A 1 -67.06 53.32 29.28
CA MET A 1 -67.16 51.84 29.31
C MET A 1 -67.99 51.22 28.17
N ASN A 2 -69.02 51.86 27.60
CA ASN A 2 -69.86 51.22 26.55
C ASN A 2 -69.27 51.17 25.11
N ARG A 3 -68.24 51.96 24.76
CA ARG A 3 -67.57 51.87 23.43
C ARG A 3 -66.53 50.74 23.33
N LEU A 4 -65.78 50.47 24.41
CA LEU A 4 -64.82 49.36 24.46
C LEU A 4 -65.51 47.98 24.41
N ARG A 5 -66.69 47.84 25.03
CA ARG A 5 -67.47 46.60 24.98
C ARG A 5 -67.95 46.25 23.55
N LYS A 6 -68.38 47.24 22.76
CA LYS A 6 -68.82 47.00 21.36
C LYS A 6 -67.66 46.57 20.45
N GLY A 7 -66.47 47.15 20.63
CA GLY A 7 -65.27 46.75 19.87
C GLY A 7 -64.87 45.29 20.10
N SER A 8 -64.93 44.81 21.35
CA SER A 8 -64.67 43.39 21.66
C SER A 8 -65.70 42.45 21.03
N TRP A 9 -66.98 42.82 20.94
CA TRP A 9 -67.99 41.99 20.27
C TRP A 9 -67.77 41.88 18.76
N TYR A 10 -67.31 42.95 18.10
CA TYR A 10 -66.91 42.89 16.69
C TYR A 10 -65.66 42.04 16.50
N LEU A 11 -64.64 42.17 17.36
CA LEU A 11 -63.44 41.35 17.28
C LEU A 11 -63.77 39.87 17.50
N CYS A 12 -64.56 39.54 18.52
CA CYS A 12 -65.06 38.18 18.76
C CYS A 12 -65.90 37.66 17.60
N GLY A 13 -66.70 38.51 16.94
CA GLY A 13 -67.45 38.14 15.75
C GLY A 13 -66.55 37.83 14.56
N VAL A 14 -65.49 38.61 14.34
CA VAL A 14 -64.48 38.35 13.29
C VAL A 14 -63.71 37.06 13.58
N PHE A 15 -63.28 36.85 14.82
CA PHE A 15 -62.62 35.61 15.23
C PHE A 15 -63.55 34.40 15.08
N ALA A 16 -64.82 34.52 15.49
CA ALA A 16 -65.80 33.45 15.32
C ALA A 16 -66.06 33.13 13.83
N LEU A 17 -66.12 34.15 12.97
CA LEU A 17 -66.26 33.96 11.53
C LEU A 17 -65.02 33.29 10.91
N ALA A 18 -63.82 33.74 11.29
CA ALA A 18 -62.57 33.12 10.84
C ALA A 18 -62.47 31.66 11.32
N PHE A 19 -62.88 31.38 12.56
CA PHE A 19 -62.94 30.02 13.10
C PHE A 19 -63.98 29.16 12.37
N LEU A 20 -65.09 29.76 11.94
CA LEU A 20 -66.13 29.08 11.18
C LEU A 20 -65.67 28.78 9.75
N VAL A 21 -64.92 29.68 9.12
CA VAL A 21 -64.26 29.43 7.84
C VAL A 21 -63.23 28.31 7.97
N LEU A 22 -62.39 28.32 9.02
CA LEU A 22 -61.47 27.23 9.30
C LEU A 22 -62.18 25.91 9.56
N MET A 23 -63.31 25.90 10.29
CA MET A 23 -64.11 24.71 10.51
C MET A 23 -64.76 24.19 9.22
N VAL A 24 -65.22 25.08 8.33
CA VAL A 24 -65.78 24.69 7.03
C VAL A 24 -64.68 24.17 6.11
N SER A 25 -63.51 24.82 6.04
CA SER A 25 -62.37 24.32 5.29
C SER A 25 -61.86 22.98 5.84
N ALA A 26 -61.79 22.83 7.17
CA ALA A 26 -61.44 21.57 7.82
C ALA A 26 -62.48 20.49 7.53
N PHE A 27 -63.77 20.80 7.59
CA PHE A 27 -64.86 19.88 7.24
C PHE A 27 -64.81 19.49 5.75
N GLN A 28 -64.46 20.42 4.87
CA GLN A 28 -64.30 20.14 3.46
C GLN A 28 -63.13 19.19 3.20
N LEU A 29 -61.96 19.45 3.82
CA LEU A 29 -60.78 18.57 3.73
C LEU A 29 -60.99 17.21 4.41
N THR A 30 -61.72 17.14 5.54
CA THR A 30 -61.83 15.91 6.34
C THR A 30 -63.06 15.07 6.04
N ILE A 31 -64.18 15.66 5.58
CA ILE A 31 -65.45 14.95 5.38
C ILE A 31 -65.84 14.88 3.91
N LEU A 32 -65.68 15.98 3.14
CA LEU A 32 -66.07 16.00 1.72
C LEU A 32 -64.99 15.37 0.83
N GLU A 33 -63.73 15.77 1.02
CA GLU A 33 -62.56 15.25 0.29
C GLU A 33 -61.86 14.13 1.07
N GLY A 34 -62.14 13.99 2.36
CA GLY A 34 -61.43 13.07 3.25
C GLY A 34 -61.55 11.60 2.89
N ALA A 35 -62.66 11.15 2.26
CA ALA A 35 -62.76 9.76 1.80
C ALA A 35 -61.90 9.50 0.55
N GLU A 36 -61.79 10.48 -0.35
CA GLU A 36 -60.97 10.39 -1.57
C GLU A 36 -59.49 10.56 -1.24
N SER A 37 -59.16 11.50 -0.33
CA SER A 37 -57.80 11.70 0.20
C SER A 37 -57.34 10.59 1.14
N ALA A 38 -58.21 9.98 1.96
CA ALA A 38 -57.84 8.81 2.78
C ALA A 38 -57.66 7.55 1.92
N GLN A 39 -58.48 7.34 0.88
CA GLN A 39 -58.30 6.22 -0.04
C GLN A 39 -57.06 6.39 -0.94
N GLN A 40 -56.66 7.62 -1.26
CA GLN A 40 -55.38 7.92 -1.90
C GLN A 40 -54.20 7.80 -0.93
N ALA A 41 -54.32 8.29 0.32
CA ALA A 41 -53.24 8.22 1.32
C ALA A 41 -53.01 6.79 1.87
N ASP A 42 -54.04 5.96 1.98
CA ASP A 42 -53.91 4.56 2.41
C ASP A 42 -53.14 3.69 1.39
N ASN A 43 -52.97 4.17 0.15
CA ASN A 43 -52.30 3.44 -0.93
C ASN A 43 -51.04 4.13 -1.46
N VAL A 44 -50.63 5.25 -0.85
CA VAL A 44 -49.51 6.06 -1.33
C VAL A 44 -48.56 6.35 -0.18
N THR A 45 -47.35 5.80 -0.26
CA THR A 45 -46.26 6.08 0.68
C THR A 45 -45.16 6.85 -0.05
N SER A 46 -44.50 7.77 0.65
CA SER A 46 -43.33 8.48 0.12
C SER A 46 -42.06 7.72 0.49
N ARG A 47 -41.17 7.50 -0.48
CA ARG A 47 -39.87 6.85 -0.32
C ARG A 47 -38.77 7.84 -0.69
N THR A 48 -37.75 7.96 0.16
CA THR A 48 -36.50 8.66 -0.16
C THR A 48 -35.50 7.66 -0.76
N ILE A 49 -34.89 8.01 -1.89
CA ILE A 49 -33.88 7.24 -2.59
C ILE A 49 -32.61 8.10 -2.61
N LYS A 50 -31.51 7.57 -2.07
CA LYS A 50 -30.18 8.19 -2.22
C LYS A 50 -29.78 8.05 -3.69
N LEU A 51 -29.44 9.16 -4.34
CA LEU A 51 -28.88 9.17 -5.68
C LEU A 51 -27.37 9.39 -5.56
N THR A 52 -26.61 8.58 -6.28
CA THR A 52 -25.15 8.69 -6.37
C THR A 52 -24.78 8.98 -7.82
N SER A 53 -23.76 9.81 -8.01
CA SER A 53 -23.23 10.13 -9.34
C SER A 53 -21.95 9.33 -9.61
N SER A 54 -21.29 9.62 -10.72
CA SER A 54 -20.01 9.03 -11.09
C SER A 54 -18.87 9.49 -10.18
N ARG A 55 -18.02 8.55 -9.78
CA ARG A 55 -16.74 8.82 -9.14
C ARG A 55 -15.83 9.57 -10.11
N GLY A 56 -14.98 10.44 -9.57
CA GLY A 56 -13.97 11.17 -10.32
C GLY A 56 -13.01 10.24 -11.08
N SER A 57 -12.55 10.70 -12.24
CA SER A 57 -11.55 9.97 -13.03
C SER A 57 -10.16 10.18 -12.45
N ILE A 58 -9.31 9.17 -12.55
CA ILE A 58 -7.86 9.30 -12.31
C ILE A 58 -7.19 9.34 -13.68
N LEU A 59 -6.46 10.42 -13.94
CA LEU A 59 -5.82 10.72 -15.21
C LEU A 59 -4.30 10.80 -15.04
N ASP A 60 -3.55 10.42 -16.07
CA ASP A 60 -2.11 10.69 -16.13
C ASP A 60 -1.84 12.19 -16.38
N ALA A 61 -0.57 12.60 -16.38
CA ALA A 61 -0.17 14.00 -16.59
C ALA A 61 -0.61 14.58 -17.94
N ASN A 62 -0.88 13.72 -18.93
CA ASN A 62 -1.31 14.09 -20.28
C ASN A 62 -2.84 13.96 -20.49
N GLY A 63 -3.60 13.65 -19.43
CA GLY A 63 -5.06 13.47 -19.48
C GLY A 63 -5.51 12.08 -19.95
N ILE A 64 -4.61 11.09 -20.02
CA ILE A 64 -4.96 9.71 -20.37
C ILE A 64 -5.67 9.08 -19.17
N PRO A 65 -6.88 8.51 -19.34
CA PRO A 65 -7.59 7.88 -18.24
C PRO A 65 -6.90 6.60 -17.77
N LEU A 66 -6.66 6.54 -16.46
CA LEU A 66 -6.09 5.43 -15.72
C LEU A 66 -7.15 4.69 -14.87
N ALA A 67 -8.16 5.44 -14.39
CA ALA A 67 -9.38 4.89 -13.82
C ALA A 67 -10.55 5.84 -14.10
N TYR A 68 -11.73 5.32 -14.40
CA TYR A 68 -12.93 6.14 -14.59
C TYR A 68 -14.20 5.32 -14.35
N ASP A 69 -15.30 6.01 -14.11
CA ASP A 69 -16.61 5.37 -13.98
C ASP A 69 -17.31 5.31 -15.33
N LYS A 70 -17.90 4.14 -15.61
CA LYS A 70 -18.78 3.94 -16.75
C LYS A 70 -20.21 3.74 -16.24
N GLU A 71 -21.16 4.42 -16.87
CA GLU A 71 -22.59 4.21 -16.62
C GLU A 71 -22.97 2.73 -16.76
N SER A 72 -23.71 2.25 -15.78
CA SER A 72 -24.24 0.89 -15.72
C SER A 72 -25.63 0.90 -15.10
N TYR A 73 -26.30 -0.25 -15.14
CA TYR A 73 -27.56 -0.45 -14.45
C TYR A 73 -27.40 -1.60 -13.46
N ASP A 74 -27.92 -1.41 -12.27
CA ASP A 74 -27.99 -2.47 -11.26
C ASP A 74 -29.46 -2.86 -11.06
N ILE A 75 -29.69 -4.13 -10.77
CA ILE A 75 -31.03 -4.59 -10.39
C ILE A 75 -31.10 -4.65 -8.87
N GLN A 76 -32.11 -4.02 -8.29
CA GLN A 76 -32.34 -4.00 -6.85
C GLN A 76 -33.69 -4.59 -6.50
N ILE A 77 -33.77 -5.20 -5.32
CA ILE A 77 -35.01 -5.62 -4.69
C ILE A 77 -35.29 -4.80 -3.43
N TYR A 78 -36.47 -4.21 -3.38
CA TYR A 78 -37.04 -3.59 -2.21
C TYR A 78 -38.19 -4.45 -1.68
N ARG A 79 -38.15 -4.74 -0.37
CA ARG A 79 -39.24 -5.43 0.32
C ARG A 79 -39.97 -4.44 1.22
N ASP A 80 -41.27 -4.27 0.98
CA ASP A 80 -42.13 -3.47 1.85
C ASP A 80 -42.25 -4.12 3.24
N PRO A 81 -41.82 -3.46 4.33
CA PRO A 81 -41.91 -3.99 5.69
C PRO A 81 -43.34 -4.27 6.15
N THR A 82 -44.36 -3.66 5.54
CA THR A 82 -45.77 -3.88 5.85
C THR A 82 -46.32 -5.15 5.19
N GLN A 83 -45.67 -5.65 4.13
CA GLN A 83 -46.05 -6.84 3.39
C GLN A 83 -45.50 -8.11 4.07
N ILE A 84 -46.11 -8.45 5.20
CA ILE A 84 -45.73 -9.58 6.06
C ILE A 84 -46.59 -10.83 5.84
N GLY A 85 -46.01 -12.01 6.01
CA GLY A 85 -46.70 -13.30 5.96
C GLY A 85 -46.37 -14.17 4.74
N GLU A 86 -46.90 -15.39 4.74
CA GLU A 86 -46.56 -16.44 3.76
C GLU A 86 -46.89 -16.05 2.31
N LYS A 87 -48.07 -15.46 2.09
CA LYS A 87 -48.49 -14.98 0.76
C LYS A 87 -47.47 -14.03 0.13
N TRP A 88 -47.00 -13.05 0.90
CA TRP A 88 -46.05 -12.05 0.40
C TRP A 88 -44.67 -12.68 0.17
N ARG A 89 -44.21 -13.56 1.07
CA ARG A 89 -42.95 -14.30 0.86
C ARG A 89 -42.99 -15.11 -0.44
N ALA A 90 -44.10 -15.78 -0.75
CA ALA A 90 -44.27 -16.50 -2.00
C ALA A 90 -44.21 -15.57 -3.24
N LEU A 91 -44.89 -14.42 -3.20
CA LEU A 91 -44.87 -13.44 -4.30
C LEU A 91 -43.47 -12.85 -4.53
N TYR A 92 -42.77 -12.45 -3.46
CA TYR A 92 -41.39 -11.96 -3.58
C TYR A 92 -40.43 -13.05 -4.08
N SER A 93 -40.58 -14.29 -3.62
CA SER A 93 -39.76 -15.40 -4.12
C SER A 93 -40.01 -15.69 -5.60
N GLU A 94 -41.26 -15.68 -6.06
CA GLU A 94 -41.58 -15.82 -7.48
C GLU A 94 -40.95 -14.70 -8.32
N ALA A 95 -41.03 -13.46 -7.85
CA ALA A 95 -40.39 -12.31 -8.49
C ALA A 95 -38.86 -12.44 -8.51
N ILE A 96 -38.22 -12.84 -7.40
CA ILE A 96 -36.77 -13.06 -7.33
C ILE A 96 -36.35 -14.15 -8.33
N ILE A 97 -37.05 -15.30 -8.35
CA ILE A 97 -36.74 -16.41 -9.25
C ILE A 97 -36.81 -15.94 -10.71
N LYS A 98 -37.86 -15.19 -11.07
CA LYS A 98 -38.04 -14.67 -12.42
C LYS A 98 -36.99 -13.62 -12.78
N ALA A 99 -36.62 -12.75 -11.85
CA ALA A 99 -35.56 -11.77 -12.07
C ALA A 99 -34.20 -12.44 -12.26
N VAL A 100 -33.88 -13.45 -11.45
CA VAL A 100 -32.65 -14.26 -11.59
C VAL A 100 -32.59 -14.91 -12.98
N ASP A 101 -33.67 -15.54 -13.44
CA ASP A 101 -33.74 -16.14 -14.78
C ASP A 101 -33.54 -15.09 -15.89
N ILE A 102 -34.15 -13.91 -15.77
CA ILE A 102 -33.94 -12.81 -16.74
C ILE A 102 -32.48 -12.36 -16.76
N ILE A 103 -31.87 -12.17 -15.59
CA ILE A 103 -30.48 -11.69 -15.47
C ILE A 103 -29.52 -12.73 -16.07
N GLU A 104 -29.58 -13.98 -15.63
CA GLU A 104 -28.70 -15.05 -16.08
C GLU A 104 -28.86 -15.33 -17.59
N LYS A 105 -30.08 -15.30 -18.11
CA LYS A 105 -30.35 -15.51 -19.54
C LYS A 105 -29.75 -14.43 -20.44
N ASN A 106 -29.65 -13.20 -19.94
CA ASN A 106 -28.98 -12.10 -20.63
C ASN A 106 -27.47 -12.04 -20.29
N GLY A 107 -26.94 -13.01 -19.54
CA GLY A 107 -25.51 -13.14 -19.21
C GLY A 107 -25.05 -12.32 -18.02
N GLY A 108 -25.96 -11.78 -17.21
CA GLY A 108 -25.63 -11.11 -15.96
C GLY A 108 -25.37 -12.10 -14.82
N GLU A 109 -24.60 -11.68 -13.82
CA GLU A 109 -24.28 -12.47 -12.64
C GLU A 109 -25.07 -11.96 -11.42
N ILE A 110 -25.47 -12.89 -10.55
CA ILE A 110 -26.22 -12.58 -9.33
C ILE A 110 -25.25 -12.30 -8.18
N VAL A 111 -25.39 -11.13 -7.56
CA VAL A 111 -24.65 -10.75 -6.36
C VAL A 111 -25.32 -11.42 -5.15
N THR A 112 -24.75 -12.53 -4.69
CA THR A 112 -25.29 -13.30 -3.57
C THR A 112 -24.18 -13.92 -2.73
N ASP A 113 -24.33 -13.83 -1.40
CA ASP A 113 -23.47 -14.53 -0.45
C ASP A 113 -24.32 -15.32 0.54
N PHE A 114 -24.64 -16.56 0.18
CA PHE A 114 -25.41 -17.45 1.02
C PHE A 114 -24.50 -18.29 1.93
N ALA A 115 -24.79 -18.28 3.23
CA ALA A 115 -23.93 -18.90 4.24
C ALA A 115 -23.96 -20.45 4.26
N ILE A 116 -24.84 -21.10 3.48
CA ILE A 116 -24.88 -22.56 3.38
C ILE A 116 -24.37 -22.96 2.00
N LYS A 117 -23.29 -23.73 1.96
CA LYS A 117 -22.64 -24.23 0.73
C LYS A 117 -22.76 -25.76 0.64
N SER A 118 -22.56 -26.32 -0.54
CA SER A 118 -22.51 -27.77 -0.78
C SER A 118 -21.12 -28.19 -1.22
N ASP A 119 -20.60 -29.28 -0.67
CA ASP A 119 -19.37 -29.90 -1.18
C ASP A 119 -19.62 -30.77 -2.43
N ALA A 120 -18.53 -31.28 -3.03
CA ALA A 120 -18.57 -32.15 -4.21
C ALA A 120 -19.36 -33.47 -4.00
N TYR A 121 -19.71 -33.81 -2.76
CA TYR A 121 -20.48 -35.00 -2.38
C TYR A 121 -21.92 -34.66 -1.98
N GLY A 122 -22.37 -33.41 -2.14
CA GLY A 122 -23.72 -32.96 -1.78
C GLY A 122 -23.94 -32.77 -0.28
N ARG A 123 -22.86 -32.67 0.52
CA ARG A 123 -22.96 -32.39 1.97
C ARG A 123 -22.97 -30.89 2.18
N LEU A 124 -24.00 -30.44 2.91
CA LEU A 124 -24.18 -29.03 3.24
C LEU A 124 -23.35 -28.66 4.46
N PHE A 125 -22.69 -27.51 4.41
CA PHE A 125 -21.90 -26.93 5.51
C PHE A 125 -22.07 -25.41 5.57
N PHE A 126 -21.75 -24.82 6.72
CA PHE A 126 -21.78 -23.37 6.89
C PHE A 126 -20.46 -22.73 6.43
N ASP A 127 -20.57 -21.66 5.67
CA ASP A 127 -19.48 -20.77 5.29
C ASP A 127 -19.86 -19.33 5.67
N PHE A 128 -19.16 -18.78 6.65
CA PHE A 128 -19.28 -17.40 7.11
C PHE A 128 -18.11 -16.55 6.57
N GLY A 129 -17.56 -16.94 5.43
CA GLY A 129 -16.48 -16.25 4.73
C GLY A 129 -15.09 -16.82 5.02
N GLN A 130 -14.97 -17.93 5.75
CA GLN A 130 -13.69 -18.61 5.95
C GLN A 130 -13.12 -19.20 4.65
N ILE A 131 -13.95 -19.47 3.64
CA ILE A 131 -13.46 -19.87 2.31
C ILE A 131 -12.83 -18.66 1.61
N ALA A 132 -13.51 -17.52 1.62
CA ALA A 132 -13.04 -16.30 0.98
C ALA A 132 -11.84 -15.66 1.71
N ASN A 133 -11.76 -15.81 3.03
CA ASN A 133 -10.64 -15.35 3.84
C ASN A 133 -10.26 -16.41 4.88
N PRO A 134 -9.30 -17.29 4.56
CA PRO A 134 -8.84 -18.35 5.47
C PRO A 134 -8.20 -17.84 6.76
N ASN A 135 -7.85 -16.55 6.84
CA ASN A 135 -7.19 -15.92 7.98
C ASN A 135 -8.16 -15.23 8.94
N LEU A 136 -9.48 -15.40 8.76
CA LEU A 136 -10.46 -14.90 9.72
C LEU A 136 -10.23 -15.52 11.10
N SER A 137 -10.23 -14.67 12.13
CA SER A 137 -10.11 -15.17 13.51
C SER A 137 -11.35 -15.96 13.91
N ASP A 138 -11.18 -16.89 14.85
CA ASP A 138 -12.28 -17.70 15.38
C ASP A 138 -13.38 -16.81 15.98
N GLU A 139 -13.02 -15.67 16.58
CA GLU A 139 -13.96 -14.68 17.10
C GLU A 139 -14.78 -14.02 15.99
N ALA A 140 -14.15 -13.64 14.87
CA ALA A 140 -14.83 -13.04 13.73
C ALA A 140 -15.80 -14.04 13.07
N LEU A 141 -15.38 -15.30 12.91
CA LEU A 141 -16.25 -16.36 12.40
C LEU A 141 -17.44 -16.59 13.32
N LYS A 142 -17.21 -16.61 14.63
CA LYS A 142 -18.29 -16.80 15.61
C LYS A 142 -19.27 -15.64 15.62
N ALA A 143 -18.78 -14.39 15.57
CA ALA A 143 -19.63 -13.21 15.49
C ALA A 143 -20.50 -13.21 14.22
N ARG A 144 -19.93 -13.60 13.07
CA ARG A 144 -20.68 -13.74 11.80
C ARG A 144 -21.74 -14.83 11.88
N GLU A 145 -21.41 -15.99 12.45
CA GLU A 145 -22.37 -17.07 12.68
C GLU A 145 -23.53 -16.60 13.57
N ASP A 146 -23.22 -15.98 14.71
CA ASP A 146 -24.22 -15.55 15.68
C ASP A 146 -25.13 -14.46 15.10
N LEU A 147 -24.58 -13.52 14.33
CA LEU A 147 -25.33 -12.51 13.59
C LEU A 147 -26.26 -13.15 12.54
N TRP A 148 -25.75 -14.10 11.75
CA TRP A 148 -26.54 -14.81 10.75
C TRP A 148 -27.71 -15.57 11.38
N ARG A 149 -27.46 -16.31 12.47
CA ARG A 149 -28.49 -17.05 13.20
C ARG A 149 -29.53 -16.11 13.80
N SER A 150 -29.11 -14.99 14.40
CA SER A 150 -30.03 -13.99 14.96
C SER A 150 -30.91 -13.36 13.89
N ASN A 151 -30.34 -12.90 12.78
CA ASN A 151 -31.07 -12.25 11.69
C ASN A 151 -32.04 -13.19 10.97
N LEU A 152 -31.73 -14.50 10.91
CA LEU A 152 -32.58 -15.52 10.31
C LEU A 152 -33.38 -16.32 11.34
N TYR A 153 -33.45 -15.88 12.59
CA TYR A 153 -34.29 -16.49 13.64
C TYR A 153 -34.03 -18.00 13.82
N PHE A 154 -32.76 -18.39 13.92
CA PHE A 154 -32.33 -19.76 14.17
C PHE A 154 -31.76 -19.95 15.58
N ASP A 155 -32.02 -21.13 16.15
CA ASP A 155 -31.39 -21.57 17.39
C ASP A 155 -29.90 -21.93 17.18
N ALA A 156 -29.12 -21.97 18.26
CA ALA A 156 -27.67 -22.14 18.21
C ALA A 156 -27.20 -23.51 17.70
N ASP A 157 -28.08 -24.52 17.72
CA ASP A 157 -27.76 -25.93 17.43
C ASP A 157 -28.28 -26.45 16.09
N ILE A 158 -29.02 -25.64 15.31
CA ILE A 158 -29.53 -26.08 14.00
C ILE A 158 -28.38 -26.39 13.03
N GLY A 159 -28.45 -27.56 12.39
CA GLY A 159 -27.47 -28.00 11.40
C GLY A 159 -27.70 -27.39 10.01
N PRO A 160 -26.68 -27.34 9.13
CA PRO A 160 -26.77 -26.68 7.82
C PRO A 160 -27.93 -27.18 6.95
N ARG A 161 -28.18 -28.50 6.93
CA ARG A 161 -29.23 -29.08 6.11
C ARG A 161 -30.64 -28.80 6.64
N GLU A 162 -30.80 -28.75 7.96
CA GLU A 162 -32.07 -28.44 8.59
C GLU A 162 -32.40 -26.95 8.39
N ALA A 163 -31.42 -26.07 8.62
CA ALA A 163 -31.55 -24.65 8.36
C ALA A 163 -31.90 -24.36 6.89
N TYR A 164 -31.21 -25.01 5.94
CA TYR A 164 -31.50 -24.89 4.51
C TYR A 164 -32.95 -25.26 4.18
N ASN A 165 -33.44 -26.40 4.67
CA ASN A 165 -34.80 -26.85 4.43
C ASN A 165 -35.84 -25.91 5.06
N GLU A 166 -35.60 -25.41 6.27
CA GLU A 166 -36.48 -24.44 6.91
C GLU A 166 -36.54 -23.12 6.13
N LEU A 167 -35.42 -22.63 5.61
CA LEU A 167 -35.40 -21.42 4.78
C LEU A 167 -36.20 -21.61 3.49
N ARG A 168 -36.07 -22.77 2.83
CA ARG A 168 -36.85 -23.07 1.61
C ARG A 168 -38.35 -23.02 1.89
N VAL A 169 -38.81 -23.66 2.97
CA VAL A 169 -40.22 -23.65 3.36
C VAL A 169 -40.67 -22.24 3.73
N ARG A 170 -39.88 -21.52 4.53
CA ARG A 170 -40.22 -20.17 5.01
C ARG A 170 -40.39 -19.18 3.86
N TYR A 171 -39.53 -19.26 2.85
CA TYR A 171 -39.58 -18.39 1.68
C TYR A 171 -40.30 -19.00 0.48
N ALA A 172 -41.01 -20.12 0.66
CA ALA A 172 -41.78 -20.77 -0.40
C ALA A 172 -40.95 -21.04 -1.68
N ILE A 173 -39.71 -21.48 -1.51
CA ILE A 173 -38.82 -21.87 -2.62
C ILE A 173 -39.25 -23.24 -3.14
N PRO A 174 -39.51 -23.42 -4.45
CA PRO A 174 -40.00 -24.69 -5.01
C PRO A 174 -39.04 -25.85 -4.70
N GLU A 175 -39.55 -27.02 -4.30
CA GLU A 175 -38.71 -28.17 -3.88
C GLU A 175 -37.91 -28.78 -5.04
N GLU A 176 -38.44 -28.69 -6.25
CA GLU A 176 -37.85 -29.17 -7.50
C GLU A 176 -36.64 -28.36 -7.96
N MET A 177 -36.46 -27.15 -7.42
CA MET A 177 -35.29 -26.32 -7.70
C MET A 177 -34.02 -26.99 -7.14
N ASP A 178 -32.95 -26.99 -7.94
CA ASP A 178 -31.67 -27.53 -7.50
C ASP A 178 -31.05 -26.66 -6.39
N PHE A 179 -29.98 -27.18 -5.77
CA PHE A 179 -29.35 -26.51 -4.65
C PHE A 179 -28.76 -25.15 -5.04
N GLU A 180 -28.18 -25.03 -6.23
CA GLU A 180 -27.48 -23.81 -6.64
C GLU A 180 -28.48 -22.68 -6.88
N ALA A 181 -29.54 -22.92 -7.65
CA ALA A 181 -30.59 -21.94 -7.88
C ALA A 181 -31.33 -21.57 -6.57
N ALA A 182 -31.62 -22.56 -5.72
CA ALA A 182 -32.27 -22.30 -4.43
C ALA A 182 -31.34 -21.51 -3.48
N ALA A 183 -30.04 -21.81 -3.45
CA ALA A 183 -29.05 -21.09 -2.66
C ALA A 183 -28.93 -19.63 -3.11
N THR A 184 -28.98 -19.36 -4.42
CA THR A 184 -28.98 -17.99 -4.97
C THR A 184 -30.15 -17.18 -4.44
N VAL A 185 -31.38 -17.71 -4.56
CA VAL A 185 -32.60 -17.04 -4.07
C VAL A 185 -32.58 -16.86 -2.55
N LEU A 186 -32.11 -17.87 -1.82
CA LEU A 186 -31.99 -17.81 -0.36
C LEU A 186 -30.92 -16.81 0.10
N GLY A 187 -29.84 -16.64 -0.65
CA GLY A 187 -28.83 -15.61 -0.39
C GLY A 187 -29.35 -14.19 -0.62
N ILE A 188 -30.20 -13.97 -1.63
CA ILE A 188 -30.92 -12.69 -1.79
C ILE A 188 -31.83 -12.45 -0.59
N TRP A 189 -32.59 -13.45 -0.15
CA TRP A 189 -33.41 -13.35 1.06
C TRP A 189 -32.59 -13.10 2.32
N GLN A 190 -31.42 -13.70 2.45
CA GLN A 190 -30.48 -13.42 3.54
C GLN A 190 -30.09 -11.95 3.55
N ALA A 191 -29.69 -11.39 2.39
CA ALA A 191 -29.35 -9.98 2.26
C ALA A 191 -30.54 -9.05 2.56
N VAL A 192 -31.76 -9.42 2.13
CA VAL A 192 -33.00 -8.67 2.45
C VAL A 192 -33.28 -8.68 3.96
N GLN A 193 -33.06 -9.80 4.65
CA GLN A 193 -33.27 -9.87 6.11
C GLN A 193 -32.24 -9.06 6.89
N TYR A 194 -30.98 -9.05 6.43
CA TYR A 194 -29.94 -8.25 7.07
C TYR A 194 -30.25 -6.75 7.07
N ASN A 195 -30.96 -6.29 6.04
CA ASN A 195 -31.37 -4.89 5.90
C ASN A 195 -32.74 -4.58 6.53
N MET A 196 -33.39 -5.54 7.22
CA MET A 196 -34.74 -5.35 7.77
C MET A 196 -34.82 -4.28 8.87
N TYR A 197 -33.75 -4.08 9.66
CA TYR A 197 -33.71 -3.05 10.70
C TYR A 197 -33.55 -1.62 10.14
N ARG A 198 -32.97 -1.49 8.94
CA ARG A 198 -32.83 -0.22 8.22
C ARG A 198 -33.99 -0.05 7.26
N SER A 199 -35.19 0.04 7.84
CA SER A 199 -36.46 0.18 7.12
C SER A 199 -36.28 1.07 5.88
N TYR A 200 -36.77 0.60 4.71
CA TYR A 200 -36.72 1.30 3.43
C TYR A 200 -35.43 1.17 2.56
N THR A 201 -34.49 0.29 2.92
CA THR A 201 -33.27 0.04 2.11
C THR A 201 -33.49 -1.08 1.08
N ALA A 202 -33.12 -0.85 -0.18
CA ALA A 202 -33.14 -1.86 -1.24
C ALA A 202 -31.83 -2.67 -1.25
N VAL A 203 -31.89 -3.90 -1.76
CA VAL A 203 -30.74 -4.82 -1.86
C VAL A 203 -30.40 -5.00 -3.34
N THR A 204 -29.14 -4.78 -3.73
CA THR A 204 -28.67 -5.08 -5.08
C THR A 204 -28.59 -6.58 -5.29
N ILE A 205 -29.24 -7.08 -6.35
CA ILE A 205 -29.24 -8.50 -6.75
C ILE A 205 -28.34 -8.77 -7.96
N ALA A 206 -28.07 -7.77 -8.79
CA ALA A 206 -27.11 -7.86 -9.88
C ALA A 206 -26.49 -6.49 -10.13
N GLU A 207 -25.18 -6.46 -10.36
CA GLU A 207 -24.41 -5.26 -10.73
C GLU A 207 -24.12 -5.30 -12.24
N ASN A 208 -24.11 -4.14 -12.91
CA ASN A 208 -23.70 -4.02 -14.32
C ASN A 208 -24.49 -4.86 -15.33
N VAL A 209 -25.83 -4.82 -15.27
CA VAL A 209 -26.68 -5.54 -16.21
C VAL A 209 -26.81 -4.83 -17.56
N ASP A 210 -27.09 -5.62 -18.60
CA ASP A 210 -27.30 -5.09 -19.95
C ASP A 210 -28.67 -4.40 -20.11
N MET A 211 -28.80 -3.57 -21.15
CA MET A 211 -30.04 -2.83 -21.40
C MET A 211 -31.23 -3.75 -21.74
N ASN A 212 -30.97 -4.98 -22.20
CA ASN A 212 -32.03 -5.96 -22.46
C ASN A 212 -32.63 -6.48 -21.15
N THR A 213 -31.79 -6.70 -20.13
CA THR A 213 -32.18 -7.05 -18.76
C THR A 213 -33.00 -5.92 -18.18
N VAL A 214 -32.51 -4.68 -18.25
CA VAL A 214 -33.26 -3.49 -17.80
C VAL A 214 -34.63 -3.43 -18.46
N ALA A 215 -34.71 -3.54 -19.78
CA ALA A 215 -35.97 -3.49 -20.50
C ALA A 215 -36.93 -4.62 -20.12
N GLN A 216 -36.43 -5.84 -19.90
CA GLN A 216 -37.26 -6.99 -19.50
C GLN A 216 -37.77 -6.86 -18.06
N ILE A 217 -36.93 -6.37 -17.14
CA ILE A 217 -37.31 -6.13 -15.74
C ILE A 217 -38.37 -5.01 -15.67
N GLU A 218 -38.14 -3.88 -16.33
CA GLU A 218 -39.05 -2.73 -16.29
C GLU A 218 -40.39 -2.98 -17.00
N ALA A 219 -40.41 -3.87 -18.00
CA ALA A 219 -41.64 -4.26 -18.70
C ALA A 219 -42.47 -5.31 -17.94
N ALA A 220 -41.91 -5.98 -16.93
CA ALA A 220 -42.60 -7.04 -16.22
C ALA A 220 -43.48 -6.47 -15.09
N ASP A 221 -44.79 -6.72 -15.17
CA ASP A 221 -45.76 -6.24 -14.16
C ASP A 221 -45.78 -7.10 -12.87
N ASP A 222 -45.17 -8.28 -12.90
CA ASP A 222 -45.18 -9.28 -11.82
C ASP A 222 -43.89 -9.33 -10.98
N LEU A 223 -42.91 -8.48 -11.27
CA LEU A 223 -41.66 -8.37 -10.51
C LEU A 223 -41.82 -7.44 -9.31
N ILE A 224 -42.57 -7.88 -8.29
CA ILE A 224 -42.84 -7.06 -7.11
C ILE A 224 -41.54 -6.65 -6.39
N GLY A 225 -41.38 -5.35 -6.19
CA GLY A 225 -40.25 -4.77 -5.47
C GLY A 225 -38.93 -4.77 -6.23
N ILE A 226 -38.88 -5.28 -7.47
CA ILE A 226 -37.65 -5.32 -8.27
C ILE A 226 -37.68 -4.18 -9.29
N SER A 227 -36.57 -3.44 -9.39
CA SER A 227 -36.42 -2.34 -10.34
C SER A 227 -34.97 -2.22 -10.79
N ALA A 228 -34.76 -1.71 -12.01
CA ALA A 228 -33.45 -1.26 -12.45
C ALA A 228 -33.15 0.13 -11.89
N VAL A 229 -31.93 0.35 -11.45
CA VAL A 229 -31.43 1.66 -11.01
C VAL A 229 -30.17 2.01 -11.80
N GLU A 230 -30.01 3.30 -12.10
CA GLU A 230 -28.75 3.81 -12.67
C GLU A 230 -27.64 3.70 -11.62
N SER A 231 -26.48 3.21 -12.06
CA SER A 231 -25.29 2.97 -11.24
C SER A 231 -24.04 3.24 -12.08
N THR A 232 -22.86 3.00 -11.50
CA THR A 232 -21.59 3.08 -12.21
C THR A 232 -20.68 1.90 -11.89
N VAL A 233 -19.91 1.49 -12.88
CA VAL A 233 -18.81 0.53 -12.71
C VAL A 233 -17.48 1.26 -12.86
N ARG A 234 -16.59 1.04 -11.89
CA ARG A 234 -15.21 1.50 -11.94
C ARG A 234 -14.44 0.69 -12.99
N ILE A 235 -13.86 1.35 -14.00
CA ILE A 235 -13.07 0.74 -15.06
C ILE A 235 -11.62 1.16 -14.93
N TYR A 236 -10.71 0.19 -14.96
CA TYR A 236 -9.27 0.41 -15.01
C TYR A 236 -8.74 0.02 -16.41
N PRO A 237 -8.72 0.93 -17.39
CA PRO A 237 -8.42 0.60 -18.79
C PRO A 237 -6.99 0.09 -19.02
N LYS A 238 -6.11 0.22 -18.03
CA LYS A 238 -4.68 -0.14 -18.11
C LYS A 238 -4.32 -1.40 -17.31
N ASN A 239 -5.31 -2.11 -16.80
CA ASN A 239 -5.19 -3.37 -16.06
C ASN A 239 -4.19 -3.30 -14.89
N ASP A 240 -2.95 -3.72 -15.10
CA ASP A 240 -1.88 -3.85 -14.10
C ASP A 240 -0.86 -2.70 -14.11
N THR A 241 -0.90 -1.85 -15.13
CA THR A 241 0.00 -0.68 -15.25
C THR A 241 -0.35 0.34 -14.17
N ALA A 242 0.66 0.80 -13.41
CA ALA A 242 0.50 1.72 -12.28
C ALA A 242 -0.46 1.24 -11.18
N ALA A 243 -0.72 -0.07 -11.05
CA ALA A 243 -1.68 -0.61 -10.09
C ALA A 243 -1.42 -0.17 -8.64
N HIS A 244 -0.15 -0.11 -8.21
CA HIS A 244 0.21 0.33 -6.86
C HIS A 244 0.12 1.85 -6.64
N ILE A 245 0.01 2.63 -7.71
CA ILE A 245 -0.23 4.08 -7.64
C ILE A 245 -1.73 4.33 -7.62
N ILE A 246 -2.46 3.81 -8.61
CA ILE A 246 -3.91 4.00 -8.74
C ILE A 246 -4.63 3.41 -7.54
N GLY A 247 -4.33 2.15 -7.21
CA GLY A 247 -5.03 1.40 -6.20
C GLY A 247 -6.44 0.97 -6.62
N TYR A 248 -7.19 0.43 -5.67
CA TYR A 248 -8.49 -0.16 -5.92
C TYR A 248 -9.51 0.18 -4.84
N MET A 249 -10.78 -0.02 -5.18
CA MET A 249 -11.91 0.12 -4.28
C MET A 249 -12.31 -1.23 -3.71
N SER A 250 -12.78 -1.24 -2.46
CA SER A 250 -13.36 -2.44 -1.85
C SER A 250 -14.48 -2.09 -0.89
N ARG A 251 -15.29 -3.09 -0.53
CA ARG A 251 -16.16 -3.00 0.64
C ARG A 251 -15.34 -3.32 1.88
N THR A 252 -15.42 -2.47 2.88
CA THR A 252 -14.78 -2.67 4.18
C THR A 252 -15.83 -3.00 5.23
N TYR A 253 -15.45 -3.82 6.20
CA TYR A 253 -16.33 -4.25 7.29
C TYR A 253 -15.69 -4.06 8.66
N ASP A 254 -14.53 -3.39 8.72
CA ASP A 254 -13.90 -3.03 9.98
C ASP A 254 -14.70 -1.91 10.65
N GLU A 255 -14.83 -2.00 11.97
CA GLU A 255 -15.71 -1.13 12.77
C GLU A 255 -15.32 0.34 12.64
N ASP A 256 -14.01 0.64 12.63
CA ASP A 256 -13.49 2.00 12.51
C ASP A 256 -13.86 2.63 11.16
N THR A 257 -13.68 1.90 10.05
CA THR A 257 -14.05 2.39 8.72
C THR A 257 -15.56 2.51 8.57
N LEU A 258 -16.36 1.59 9.13
CA LEU A 258 -17.82 1.70 9.09
C LEU A 258 -18.33 2.92 9.87
N ASN A 259 -17.71 3.24 11.00
CA ASN A 259 -18.02 4.46 11.75
C ASN A 259 -17.64 5.71 10.94
N TRP A 260 -16.45 5.74 10.34
CA TRP A 260 -16.03 6.83 9.45
C TRP A 260 -16.96 6.98 8.24
N MET A 261 -17.41 5.88 7.65
CA MET A 261 -18.36 5.86 6.54
C MET A 261 -19.68 6.51 6.94
N ASP A 262 -20.26 6.13 8.08
CA ASP A 262 -21.50 6.73 8.61
C ASP A 262 -21.34 8.23 8.88
N GLU A 263 -20.22 8.63 9.50
CA GLU A 263 -19.88 10.04 9.75
C GLU A 263 -19.78 10.87 8.46
N ASN A 264 -19.36 10.26 7.35
CA ASN A 264 -19.20 10.92 6.05
C ASN A 264 -20.39 10.69 5.09
N GLY A 265 -21.49 10.05 5.56
CA GLY A 265 -22.72 9.87 4.79
C GLY A 265 -22.69 8.73 3.75
N TYR A 266 -21.72 7.82 3.86
CA TYR A 266 -21.68 6.59 3.07
C TYR A 266 -22.71 5.57 3.56
N SER A 267 -23.25 4.78 2.63
CA SER A 267 -23.95 3.54 2.97
C SER A 267 -22.93 2.46 3.27
N THR A 268 -23.26 1.51 4.17
CA THR A 268 -22.41 0.33 4.44
C THR A 268 -22.26 -0.61 3.23
N THR A 269 -23.01 -0.36 2.16
CA THR A 269 -22.91 -1.10 0.90
C THR A 269 -21.98 -0.43 -0.11
N ASP A 270 -21.60 0.83 0.12
CA ASP A 270 -20.78 1.63 -0.78
C ASP A 270 -19.34 1.06 -0.79
N LYS A 271 -18.73 1.03 -1.98
CA LYS A 271 -17.30 0.72 -2.14
C LYS A 271 -16.52 2.01 -1.93
N ILE A 272 -15.43 1.95 -1.16
CA ILE A 272 -14.51 3.08 -0.94
C ILE A 272 -13.12 2.72 -1.46
N GLY A 273 -12.29 3.71 -1.76
CA GLY A 273 -10.88 3.48 -2.06
C GLY A 273 -10.11 2.96 -0.84
N VAL A 274 -9.48 1.79 -0.98
CA VAL A 274 -8.75 1.12 0.13
C VAL A 274 -7.24 1.08 -0.07
N TYR A 275 -6.78 1.39 -1.29
CA TYR A 275 -5.36 1.41 -1.62
C TYR A 275 -5.03 2.55 -2.58
N GLY A 276 -3.77 2.98 -2.61
CA GLY A 276 -3.26 3.95 -3.60
C GLY A 276 -4.00 5.29 -3.59
N VAL A 277 -4.04 5.93 -4.76
CA VAL A 277 -4.74 7.20 -5.02
C VAL A 277 -6.24 7.06 -4.79
N GLU A 278 -6.85 5.91 -5.10
CA GLU A 278 -8.26 5.66 -4.79
C GLU A 278 -8.55 5.93 -3.31
N SER A 279 -7.64 5.54 -2.41
CA SER A 279 -7.79 5.77 -0.97
C SER A 279 -7.37 7.18 -0.53
N THR A 280 -6.20 7.65 -0.96
CA THR A 280 -5.66 8.93 -0.48
C THR A 280 -6.39 10.15 -1.02
N MET A 281 -7.12 10.00 -2.13
CA MET A 281 -7.94 11.05 -2.75
C MET A 281 -9.44 10.76 -2.67
N GLU A 282 -9.89 9.90 -1.74
CA GLU A 282 -11.31 9.53 -1.57
C GLU A 282 -12.22 10.76 -1.42
N GLU A 283 -11.79 11.79 -0.67
CA GLU A 283 -12.53 13.05 -0.48
C GLU A 283 -12.83 13.77 -1.81
N TYR A 284 -11.92 13.69 -2.77
CA TYR A 284 -12.07 14.31 -4.08
C TYR A 284 -12.78 13.40 -5.08
N LEU A 285 -12.40 12.12 -5.11
CA LEU A 285 -12.91 11.16 -6.09
C LEU A 285 -14.35 10.75 -5.81
N SER A 286 -14.75 10.62 -4.56
CA SER A 286 -16.03 9.96 -4.22
C SER A 286 -17.24 10.84 -4.50
N ALA A 287 -18.22 10.29 -5.22
CA ALA A 287 -19.56 10.86 -5.34
C ALA A 287 -20.51 10.41 -4.21
N ASN A 288 -20.07 9.44 -3.39
CA ASN A 288 -20.92 8.80 -2.38
C ASN A 288 -20.91 9.53 -1.03
N ILE A 289 -20.00 10.49 -0.84
CA ILE A 289 -19.94 11.37 0.33
C ILE A 289 -21.26 12.11 0.46
N GLY A 290 -21.78 12.22 1.68
CA GLY A 290 -23.08 12.83 1.95
C GLY A 290 -23.24 14.26 1.41
N SER A 291 -22.15 15.01 1.24
CA SER A 291 -22.16 16.35 0.65
C SER A 291 -22.40 16.38 -0.86
N ARG A 292 -22.18 15.27 -1.58
CA ARG A 292 -22.38 15.14 -3.03
C ARG A 292 -23.52 14.19 -3.40
N ALA A 293 -24.02 13.44 -2.43
CA ALA A 293 -25.15 12.56 -2.64
C ALA A 293 -26.42 13.37 -2.93
N GLY A 294 -27.10 13.03 -4.02
CA GLY A 294 -28.42 13.55 -4.34
C GLY A 294 -29.50 12.78 -3.61
N MET A 295 -30.73 13.27 -3.68
CA MET A 295 -31.87 12.56 -3.14
C MET A 295 -33.12 12.75 -3.99
N GLN A 296 -33.85 11.67 -4.18
CA GLN A 296 -35.16 11.68 -4.83
C GLN A 296 -36.21 11.20 -3.84
N VAL A 297 -37.31 11.92 -3.71
CA VAL A 297 -38.48 11.47 -2.94
C VAL A 297 -39.57 11.11 -3.92
N VAL A 298 -39.98 9.84 -3.95
CA VAL A 298 -41.02 9.33 -4.86
C VAL A 298 -42.24 8.82 -4.09
N GLU A 299 -43.44 9.09 -4.59
CA GLU A 299 -44.65 8.37 -4.20
C GLU A 299 -44.65 6.99 -4.85
N VAL A 300 -44.84 5.95 -4.04
CA VAL A 300 -45.01 4.56 -4.51
C VAL A 300 -46.43 4.09 -4.24
N ASN A 301 -46.97 3.26 -5.13
CA ASN A 301 -48.28 2.62 -4.95
C ASN A 301 -48.15 1.33 -4.11
N SER A 302 -49.29 0.68 -3.85
CA SER A 302 -49.37 -0.61 -3.12
C SER A 302 -48.57 -1.78 -3.73
N SER A 303 -48.07 -1.64 -4.97
CA SER A 303 -47.21 -2.61 -5.65
C SER A 303 -45.73 -2.18 -5.65
N SER A 304 -45.36 -1.16 -4.87
CA SER A 304 -44.01 -0.56 -4.79
C SER A 304 -43.46 0.04 -6.09
N LYS A 305 -44.30 0.27 -7.11
CA LYS A 305 -43.91 0.92 -8.37
C LYS A 305 -43.97 2.44 -8.20
N SER A 306 -42.95 3.16 -8.67
CA SER A 306 -42.87 4.62 -8.57
C SER A 306 -43.98 5.28 -9.40
N MET A 307 -44.78 6.13 -8.75
CA MET A 307 -45.93 6.81 -9.36
C MET A 307 -45.60 8.26 -9.72
N ARG A 308 -44.93 8.98 -8.81
CA ARG A 308 -44.69 10.42 -8.95
C ARG A 308 -43.49 10.89 -8.13
N GLU A 309 -42.65 11.73 -8.70
CA GLU A 309 -41.57 12.41 -7.99
C GLU A 309 -42.11 13.62 -7.20
N LEU A 310 -41.81 13.66 -5.89
CA LEU A 310 -42.19 14.73 -4.96
C LEU A 310 -41.07 15.76 -4.75
N TYR A 311 -39.82 15.29 -4.77
CA TYR A 311 -38.62 16.10 -4.57
C TYR A 311 -37.45 15.45 -5.30
N TYR A 312 -36.57 16.28 -5.84
CA TYR A 312 -35.36 15.86 -6.52
C TYR A 312 -34.23 16.84 -6.24
N GLU A 313 -33.10 16.29 -5.83
CA GLU A 313 -31.83 16.96 -5.68
C GLU A 313 -30.78 16.14 -6.44
N ALA A 314 -30.14 16.78 -7.41
CA ALA A 314 -29.20 16.11 -8.29
C ALA A 314 -27.92 15.73 -7.52
N PRO A 315 -27.40 14.50 -7.70
CA PRO A 315 -26.11 14.14 -7.13
C PRO A 315 -24.98 14.85 -7.89
N GLU A 316 -23.93 15.22 -7.17
CA GLU A 316 -22.70 15.80 -7.73
C GLU A 316 -21.69 14.68 -8.03
N ALA A 317 -21.05 14.75 -9.20
CA ALA A 317 -19.99 13.81 -9.55
C ALA A 317 -18.71 14.12 -8.75
N GLY A 318 -17.88 13.10 -8.56
CA GLY A 318 -16.56 13.29 -7.96
C GLY A 318 -15.61 14.07 -8.89
N ASN A 319 -14.64 14.73 -8.28
CA ASN A 319 -13.63 15.52 -9.00
C ASN A 319 -12.56 14.62 -9.62
N ASP A 320 -12.02 15.04 -10.76
CA ASP A 320 -10.99 14.28 -11.47
C ASP A 320 -9.61 14.59 -10.87
N VAL A 321 -8.83 13.54 -10.62
CA VAL A 321 -7.47 13.63 -10.08
C VAL A 321 -6.48 13.44 -11.22
N ILE A 322 -5.62 14.43 -11.43
CA ILE A 322 -4.53 14.40 -12.41
C ILE A 322 -3.25 14.02 -11.66
N LEU A 323 -2.58 12.97 -12.13
CA LEU A 323 -1.33 12.48 -11.57
C LEU A 323 -0.13 13.13 -12.25
N THR A 324 1.03 13.06 -11.59
CA THR A 324 2.34 13.40 -12.19
C THR A 324 2.88 12.30 -13.11
N ILE A 325 2.20 11.15 -13.16
CA ILE A 325 2.62 9.96 -13.91
C ILE A 325 2.47 10.21 -15.41
N ASP A 326 3.51 9.91 -16.18
CA ASP A 326 3.44 9.78 -17.64
C ASP A 326 3.16 8.31 -17.98
N TYR A 327 1.99 8.03 -18.57
CA TYR A 327 1.55 6.66 -18.83
C TYR A 327 2.53 5.89 -19.74
N ASP A 328 3.04 6.51 -20.80
CA ASP A 328 3.93 5.82 -21.73
C ASP A 328 5.31 5.55 -21.09
N LEU A 329 5.80 6.46 -20.25
CA LEU A 329 7.01 6.24 -19.45
C LEU A 329 6.82 5.15 -18.40
N GLN A 330 5.65 5.08 -17.77
CA GLN A 330 5.29 4.03 -16.83
C GLN A 330 5.30 2.65 -17.49
N VAL A 331 4.64 2.50 -18.65
CA VAL A 331 4.68 1.24 -19.42
C VAL A 331 6.12 0.87 -19.75
N LYS A 332 6.91 1.84 -20.20
CA LYS A 332 8.32 1.58 -20.52
C LYS A 332 9.12 1.13 -19.30
N LEU A 333 8.88 1.72 -18.13
CA LEU A 333 9.52 1.34 -16.88
C LEU A 333 9.15 -0.10 -16.49
N ASP A 334 7.87 -0.46 -16.54
CA ASP A 334 7.37 -1.79 -16.19
C ASP A 334 7.98 -2.88 -17.08
N GLU A 335 7.97 -2.69 -18.40
CA GLU A 335 8.59 -3.61 -19.37
C GLU A 335 10.10 -3.78 -19.12
N SER A 336 10.79 -2.65 -18.90
CA SER A 336 12.25 -2.63 -18.79
C SER A 336 12.72 -3.22 -17.45
N LEU A 337 11.95 -3.04 -16.37
CA LEU A 337 12.19 -3.69 -15.09
C LEU A 337 11.97 -5.21 -15.18
N ALA A 338 10.84 -5.64 -15.76
CA ALA A 338 10.54 -7.07 -15.95
C ALA A 338 11.65 -7.77 -16.74
N LYS A 339 12.13 -7.12 -17.81
CA LYS A 339 13.27 -7.59 -18.62
C LYS A 339 14.55 -7.73 -17.79
N ALA A 340 14.91 -6.70 -17.00
CA ALA A 340 16.10 -6.74 -16.15
C ALA A 340 16.04 -7.86 -15.08
N ILE A 341 14.87 -8.12 -14.50
CA ILE A 341 14.65 -9.21 -13.54
C ILE A 341 14.79 -10.57 -14.23
N ALA A 342 14.20 -10.73 -15.42
CA ALA A 342 14.29 -11.97 -16.20
C ALA A 342 15.74 -12.27 -16.62
N GLU A 343 16.49 -11.26 -17.07
CA GLU A 343 17.92 -11.37 -17.39
C GLU A 343 18.74 -11.75 -16.16
N SER A 344 18.44 -11.14 -15.00
CA SER A 344 19.07 -11.47 -13.73
C SER A 344 18.84 -12.93 -13.33
N ASN A 345 17.58 -13.38 -13.38
CA ASN A 345 17.20 -14.75 -13.06
C ASN A 345 17.90 -15.77 -13.96
N ALA A 346 17.88 -15.54 -15.28
CA ALA A 346 18.51 -16.41 -16.26
C ALA A 346 20.02 -16.50 -16.03
N LYS A 347 20.67 -15.36 -15.74
CA LYS A 347 22.11 -15.32 -15.46
C LYS A 347 22.46 -16.04 -14.18
N GLN A 348 21.67 -15.87 -13.12
CA GLN A 348 21.86 -16.57 -11.84
C GLN A 348 21.78 -18.08 -12.01
N LYS A 349 20.75 -18.57 -12.71
CA LYS A 349 20.60 -20.00 -13.04
C LYS A 349 21.82 -20.54 -13.80
N GLN A 350 22.27 -19.81 -14.82
CA GLN A 350 23.47 -20.19 -15.59
C GLN A 350 24.71 -20.31 -14.69
N VAL A 351 24.93 -19.33 -13.81
CA VAL A 351 26.10 -19.32 -12.89
C VAL A 351 25.97 -20.40 -11.83
N TYR A 352 24.76 -20.62 -11.31
CA TYR A 352 24.44 -21.67 -10.36
C TYR A 352 24.77 -23.05 -10.94
N ASP A 353 24.26 -23.35 -12.13
CA ASP A 353 24.47 -24.63 -12.80
C ASP A 353 25.95 -24.88 -13.13
N ALA A 354 26.65 -23.85 -13.64
CA ALA A 354 28.08 -23.92 -13.92
C ALA A 354 28.93 -24.16 -12.66
N ASN A 355 28.42 -23.81 -11.48
CA ASN A 355 29.11 -23.94 -10.20
C ASN A 355 28.29 -24.74 -9.17
N TYR A 356 27.49 -25.71 -9.62
CA TYR A 356 26.50 -26.41 -8.80
C TYR A 356 27.07 -26.91 -7.47
N SER A 357 28.25 -27.55 -7.51
CA SER A 357 28.93 -28.08 -6.31
C SER A 357 29.30 -27.01 -5.27
N LYS A 358 29.57 -25.76 -5.68
CA LYS A 358 29.83 -24.64 -4.76
C LYS A 358 28.52 -24.28 -4.04
N TYR A 359 27.48 -23.99 -4.80
CA TYR A 359 26.23 -23.48 -4.26
C TYR A 359 25.46 -24.54 -3.47
N TYR A 360 25.42 -25.78 -3.96
CA TYR A 360 24.83 -26.89 -3.21
C TYR A 360 25.45 -27.04 -1.82
N LYS A 361 26.78 -26.92 -1.70
CA LYS A 361 27.45 -26.95 -0.38
C LYS A 361 27.03 -25.77 0.50
N LEU A 362 26.91 -24.57 -0.05
CA LEU A 362 26.44 -23.40 0.69
C LEU A 362 24.99 -23.56 1.16
N GLU A 363 24.12 -24.13 0.33
CA GLU A 363 22.74 -24.50 0.70
C GLU A 363 22.72 -25.49 1.87
N GLN A 364 23.55 -26.54 1.82
CA GLN A 364 23.65 -27.51 2.92
C GLN A 364 24.17 -26.87 4.22
N ASN A 365 25.15 -25.96 4.11
CA ASN A 365 25.70 -25.25 5.27
C ASN A 365 24.66 -24.36 5.98
N ARG A 366 23.58 -23.98 5.31
CA ARG A 366 22.46 -23.20 5.87
C ARG A 366 21.18 -24.01 6.07
N GLY A 367 21.31 -25.32 6.30
CA GLY A 367 20.16 -26.18 6.64
C GLY A 367 19.31 -26.61 5.43
N GLY A 368 19.85 -26.52 4.21
CA GLY A 368 19.19 -26.97 2.99
C GLY A 368 18.34 -25.93 2.29
N THR A 369 18.24 -24.70 2.81
CA THR A 369 17.50 -23.59 2.17
C THR A 369 18.04 -23.30 0.78
N LYS A 370 17.16 -23.35 -0.21
CA LYS A 370 17.50 -23.17 -1.63
C LYS A 370 17.86 -21.75 -1.99
N THR A 371 18.77 -21.62 -2.95
CA THR A 371 19.23 -20.34 -3.47
C THR A 371 18.05 -19.57 -4.07
N ARG A 372 17.88 -18.32 -3.63
CA ARG A 372 16.84 -17.42 -4.14
C ARG A 372 17.35 -16.69 -5.38
N PHE A 373 16.54 -16.67 -6.43
CA PHE A 373 16.85 -15.95 -7.66
C PHE A 373 15.94 -14.73 -7.82
N ALA A 374 16.32 -13.79 -8.67
CA ALA A 374 15.57 -12.59 -8.94
C ALA A 374 14.16 -12.94 -9.47
N LYS A 375 13.13 -12.48 -8.77
CA LYS A 375 11.72 -12.64 -9.17
C LYS A 375 10.91 -11.36 -9.00
N THR A 376 11.43 -10.43 -8.22
CA THR A 376 10.76 -9.19 -7.83
C THR A 376 11.70 -8.01 -7.99
N GLY A 377 11.16 -6.80 -7.99
CA GLY A 377 11.94 -5.58 -8.02
C GLY A 377 11.06 -4.34 -7.93
N ALA A 378 11.70 -3.19 -7.86
CA ALA A 378 11.03 -1.90 -7.98
C ALA A 378 11.90 -0.94 -8.79
N ALA A 379 11.26 0.02 -9.43
CA ALA A 379 11.95 1.13 -10.07
C ALA A 379 11.17 2.43 -9.89
N VAL A 380 11.88 3.55 -9.78
CA VAL A 380 11.29 4.87 -9.57
C VAL A 380 11.97 5.85 -10.50
N VAL A 381 11.19 6.63 -11.24
CA VAL A 381 11.64 7.79 -12.02
C VAL A 381 11.03 9.03 -11.40
N ILE A 382 11.88 9.96 -10.97
CA ILE A 382 11.50 11.18 -10.28
C ILE A 382 12.00 12.40 -11.06
N ASP A 383 11.19 13.43 -11.12
CA ASP A 383 11.60 14.76 -11.56
C ASP A 383 12.50 15.40 -10.49
N VAL A 384 13.70 15.78 -10.92
CA VAL A 384 14.79 16.22 -10.04
C VAL A 384 14.49 17.58 -9.38
N ASN A 385 13.65 18.40 -9.99
CA ASN A 385 13.44 19.80 -9.62
C ASN A 385 12.10 20.06 -8.90
N SER A 386 11.24 19.06 -8.78
CA SER A 386 9.94 19.17 -8.12
C SER A 386 9.63 18.06 -7.11
N GLY A 387 10.31 16.91 -7.20
CA GLY A 387 9.95 15.71 -6.44
C GLY A 387 8.76 14.93 -7.04
N ALA A 388 8.23 15.36 -8.18
CA ALA A 388 7.15 14.65 -8.87
C ALA A 388 7.60 13.25 -9.33
N ILE A 389 6.81 12.23 -9.04
CA ILE A 389 7.05 10.87 -9.51
C ILE A 389 6.48 10.76 -10.93
N LEU A 390 7.34 10.55 -11.92
CA LEU A 390 6.94 10.46 -13.33
C LEU A 390 6.56 9.03 -13.72
N ALA A 391 7.18 8.04 -13.07
CA ALA A 391 6.83 6.63 -13.19
C ALA A 391 7.33 5.86 -11.96
N MET A 392 6.56 4.88 -11.50
CA MET A 392 6.94 4.00 -10.38
C MET A 392 6.43 2.58 -10.60
N SER A 393 7.35 1.62 -10.60
CA SER A 393 7.06 0.21 -10.84
C SER A 393 7.35 -0.63 -9.60
N SER A 394 6.46 -1.57 -9.30
CA SER A 394 6.66 -2.65 -8.33
C SER A 394 6.31 -3.97 -9.00
N TYR A 395 7.32 -4.81 -9.19
CA TYR A 395 7.20 -6.05 -9.97
C TYR A 395 7.21 -7.29 -9.05
N PRO A 396 6.36 -8.31 -9.32
CA PRO A 396 5.24 -8.28 -10.29
C PRO A 396 4.10 -7.36 -9.84
N SER A 397 3.34 -6.85 -10.81
CA SER A 397 2.10 -6.07 -10.57
C SER A 397 0.87 -6.99 -10.53
N PHE A 398 -0.32 -6.40 -10.42
CA PHE A 398 -1.61 -7.09 -10.39
C PHE A 398 -2.67 -6.29 -11.14
N ASP A 399 -3.66 -6.96 -11.72
CA ASP A 399 -4.74 -6.30 -12.46
C ASP A 399 -5.77 -5.70 -11.50
N LEU A 400 -6.02 -4.39 -11.63
CA LEU A 400 -6.99 -3.65 -10.83
C LEU A 400 -8.44 -4.08 -11.09
N ASN A 401 -8.75 -4.58 -12.30
CA ASN A 401 -10.10 -4.98 -12.65
C ASN A 401 -10.59 -6.19 -11.85
N LEU A 402 -9.67 -6.95 -11.22
CA LEU A 402 -10.01 -8.04 -10.30
C LEU A 402 -10.86 -7.54 -9.11
N PHE A 403 -10.72 -6.28 -8.71
CA PHE A 403 -11.41 -5.72 -7.54
C PHE A 403 -12.80 -5.11 -7.87
N THR A 404 -13.23 -5.13 -9.14
CA THR A 404 -14.48 -4.48 -9.55
C THR A 404 -15.73 -5.35 -9.30
N GLY A 405 -15.65 -6.66 -9.59
CA GLY A 405 -16.77 -7.61 -9.52
C GLY A 405 -16.57 -8.79 -8.56
N GLY A 406 -15.51 -8.79 -7.75
CA GLY A 406 -15.12 -9.94 -6.90
C GLY A 406 -13.98 -10.75 -7.53
N ILE A 407 -13.15 -11.36 -6.69
CA ILE A 407 -11.91 -12.04 -7.10
C ILE A 407 -12.11 -13.56 -7.00
N SER A 408 -11.79 -14.28 -8.08
CA SER A 408 -11.79 -15.75 -8.08
C SER A 408 -10.72 -16.31 -7.12
N GLU A 409 -10.91 -17.53 -6.58
CA GLU A 409 -9.90 -18.16 -5.73
C GLU A 409 -8.54 -18.31 -6.44
N GLU A 410 -8.58 -18.60 -7.75
CA GLU A 410 -7.37 -18.73 -8.57
C GLU A 410 -6.64 -17.40 -8.72
N ASP A 411 -7.35 -16.31 -9.01
CA ASP A 411 -6.72 -15.00 -9.19
C ASP A 411 -6.28 -14.40 -7.86
N TYR A 412 -7.02 -14.66 -6.78
CA TYR A 412 -6.60 -14.31 -5.43
C TYR A 412 -5.29 -15.00 -5.05
N ALA A 413 -5.15 -16.30 -5.35
CA ALA A 413 -3.92 -17.03 -5.10
C ALA A 413 -2.72 -16.46 -5.88
N LYS A 414 -2.92 -15.96 -7.10
CA LYS A 414 -1.86 -15.32 -7.91
C LYS A 414 -1.39 -14.01 -7.26
N ILE A 415 -2.31 -13.15 -6.83
CA ILE A 415 -1.97 -11.83 -6.27
C ILE A 415 -1.49 -11.89 -4.81
N ASN A 416 -1.75 -13.00 -4.12
CA ASN A 416 -1.32 -13.28 -2.75
C ASN A 416 -0.14 -14.27 -2.67
N ASP A 417 0.63 -14.42 -3.74
CA ASP A 417 1.82 -15.29 -3.76
C ASP A 417 2.84 -14.89 -2.69
N GLU A 418 3.21 -15.82 -1.80
CA GLU A 418 4.09 -15.55 -0.67
C GLU A 418 5.53 -15.17 -1.09
N GLU A 419 5.99 -15.65 -2.25
CA GLU A 419 7.37 -15.43 -2.69
C GLU A 419 7.55 -14.06 -3.38
N THR A 420 6.57 -13.64 -4.16
CA THR A 420 6.64 -12.44 -4.99
C THR A 420 5.81 -11.27 -4.46
N SER A 421 4.81 -11.55 -3.63
CA SER A 421 3.86 -10.60 -3.02
C SER A 421 3.44 -9.49 -3.97
N PRO A 422 2.70 -9.78 -5.06
CA PRO A 422 2.35 -8.81 -6.10
C PRO A 422 1.68 -7.55 -5.57
N MET A 423 0.78 -7.66 -4.59
CA MET A 423 0.08 -6.50 -4.01
C MET A 423 0.98 -5.58 -3.16
N PHE A 424 2.15 -6.07 -2.72
CA PHE A 424 3.07 -5.28 -1.90
C PHE A 424 3.86 -4.29 -2.75
N ASN A 425 3.67 -2.99 -2.50
CA ASN A 425 4.40 -1.91 -3.19
C ASN A 425 5.86 -1.83 -2.72
N LYS A 426 6.74 -2.47 -3.49
CA LYS A 426 8.17 -2.57 -3.18
C LYS A 426 8.90 -1.24 -3.31
N ALA A 427 8.36 -0.28 -4.06
CA ALA A 427 9.00 1.02 -4.25
C ALA A 427 8.97 1.90 -2.98
N ILE A 428 7.92 1.77 -2.17
CA ILE A 428 7.72 2.61 -0.97
C ILE A 428 7.73 1.82 0.34
N SER A 429 7.51 0.49 0.29
CA SER A 429 7.36 -0.36 1.47
C SER A 429 8.51 -1.35 1.68
N SER A 430 9.27 -1.70 0.64
CA SER A 430 10.49 -2.52 0.82
C SER A 430 11.66 -1.68 1.29
N ARG A 431 12.42 -2.20 2.25
CA ARG A 431 13.72 -1.65 2.63
C ARG A 431 14.81 -2.67 2.31
N ALA A 432 15.95 -2.19 1.84
CA ALA A 432 17.15 -3.01 1.73
C ALA A 432 18.38 -2.18 2.00
N GLU A 433 19.48 -2.87 2.32
CA GLU A 433 20.79 -2.24 2.37
C GLU A 433 21.09 -1.60 0.99
N PRO A 434 21.37 -0.28 0.92
CA PRO A 434 21.67 0.39 -0.34
C PRO A 434 23.03 -0.01 -0.92
N GLY A 435 23.94 -0.49 -0.07
CA GLY A 435 25.31 -0.79 -0.48
C GLY A 435 25.99 0.45 -1.08
N SER A 436 26.74 0.26 -2.16
CA SER A 436 27.60 1.32 -2.71
C SER A 436 26.88 2.58 -3.19
N THR A 437 25.56 2.58 -3.35
CA THR A 437 24.76 3.80 -3.58
C THR A 437 24.61 4.67 -2.32
N PHE A 438 25.19 4.30 -1.18
CA PHE A 438 25.28 5.17 -0.01
C PHE A 438 26.59 5.98 0.04
N LYS A 439 27.56 5.64 -0.81
CA LYS A 439 28.90 6.24 -0.76
C LYS A 439 28.92 7.74 -1.06
N MET A 440 27.96 8.24 -1.84
CA MET A 440 27.91 9.67 -2.16
C MET A 440 27.66 10.53 -0.91
N VAL A 441 26.69 10.18 -0.05
CA VAL A 441 26.44 10.90 1.21
C VAL A 441 27.64 10.77 2.15
N THR A 442 28.27 9.60 2.23
CA THR A 442 29.49 9.41 3.03
C THR A 442 30.64 10.29 2.53
N GLY A 443 30.84 10.35 1.22
CA GLY A 443 31.87 11.16 0.58
C GLY A 443 31.62 12.65 0.74
N TYR A 444 30.37 13.08 0.51
CA TYR A 444 29.92 14.45 0.67
C TYR A 444 30.10 14.94 2.11
N ALA A 445 29.64 14.15 3.09
CA ALA A 445 29.81 14.43 4.51
C ALA A 445 31.30 14.57 4.90
N ALA A 446 32.17 13.72 4.34
CA ALA A 446 33.60 13.77 4.61
C ALA A 446 34.28 15.03 4.05
N LEU A 447 33.80 15.55 2.90
CA LEU A 447 34.25 16.83 2.34
C LEU A 447 33.75 18.01 3.18
N MET A 448 32.45 18.02 3.49
CA MET A 448 31.82 19.10 4.26
C MET A 448 32.42 19.27 5.66
N GLU A 449 32.76 18.16 6.31
CA GLU A 449 33.37 18.14 7.64
C GLU A 449 34.90 18.30 7.61
N GLY A 450 35.51 18.47 6.43
CA GLY A 450 36.95 18.66 6.27
C GLY A 450 37.79 17.44 6.65
N ILE A 451 37.19 16.24 6.69
CA ILE A 451 37.91 14.97 6.92
C ILE A 451 38.87 14.70 5.74
N ILE A 452 38.44 15.06 4.53
CA ILE A 452 39.24 15.04 3.32
C ILE A 452 39.04 16.35 2.55
N SER A 453 40.00 16.68 1.69
CA SER A 453 39.83 17.64 0.60
C SER A 453 39.52 16.88 -0.70
N PRO A 454 39.02 17.55 -1.75
CA PRO A 454 38.83 16.91 -3.06
C PRO A 454 40.09 16.24 -3.62
N TYR A 455 41.28 16.72 -3.22
CA TYR A 455 42.58 16.24 -3.69
C TYR A 455 43.26 15.27 -2.73
N SER A 456 42.65 14.95 -1.58
CA SER A 456 43.20 13.98 -0.63
C SER A 456 43.34 12.61 -1.31
N ARG A 457 44.52 11.98 -1.18
CA ARG A 457 44.81 10.68 -1.80
C ARG A 457 44.90 9.59 -0.75
N ILE A 458 44.03 8.60 -0.84
CA ILE A 458 43.98 7.45 0.08
C ILE A 458 44.21 6.18 -0.73
N SER A 459 45.19 5.37 -0.31
CA SER A 459 45.46 4.08 -0.94
C SER A 459 44.71 2.96 -0.23
N CYS A 460 44.03 2.11 -1.00
CA CYS A 460 43.45 0.89 -0.48
C CYS A 460 44.55 -0.06 0.01
N LEU A 461 44.39 -0.62 1.21
CA LEU A 461 45.30 -1.63 1.77
C LEU A 461 44.67 -3.04 1.79
N GLY A 462 43.52 -3.22 1.15
CA GLY A 462 42.74 -4.46 1.17
C GLY A 462 41.84 -4.54 2.40
N GLU A 463 42.28 -5.24 3.44
CA GLU A 463 41.56 -5.36 4.72
C GLU A 463 41.67 -4.04 5.51
N TYR A 464 40.54 -3.50 5.94
CA TYR A 464 40.50 -2.32 6.80
C TYR A 464 40.63 -2.73 8.26
N ARG A 465 41.82 -2.52 8.83
CA ARG A 465 42.19 -2.99 10.19
C ARG A 465 42.23 -1.91 11.26
N GLU A 466 41.93 -0.66 10.91
CA GLU A 466 41.90 0.42 11.89
C GLU A 466 40.79 0.17 12.92
N ASN A 467 41.14 0.16 14.20
CA ASN A 467 40.25 -0.14 15.33
C ASN A 467 39.65 -1.57 15.36
N VAL A 468 40.19 -2.53 14.58
CA VAL A 468 39.84 -3.96 14.69
C VAL A 468 40.60 -4.55 15.88
N VAL A 469 39.86 -4.90 16.95
CA VAL A 469 40.46 -5.49 18.17
C VAL A 469 40.67 -7.00 18.01
N TYR A 470 39.70 -7.72 17.44
CA TYR A 470 39.74 -9.16 17.21
C TYR A 470 39.14 -9.53 15.85
N GLY A 471 39.61 -10.61 15.23
CA GLY A 471 39.06 -11.13 13.97
C GLY A 471 39.61 -10.46 12.71
N LYS A 472 38.85 -10.57 11.62
CA LYS A 472 39.11 -9.92 10.34
C LYS A 472 38.32 -8.62 10.22
N GLY A 473 38.96 -7.58 9.72
CA GLY A 473 38.30 -6.35 9.33
C GLY A 473 37.55 -6.48 8.01
N PRO A 474 36.69 -5.51 7.66
CA PRO A 474 35.99 -5.51 6.39
C PRO A 474 36.99 -5.31 5.23
N GLU A 475 36.78 -6.02 4.14
CA GLU A 475 37.69 -6.05 2.99
C GLU A 475 37.13 -5.22 1.82
N CYS A 476 38.03 -4.66 1.00
CA CYS A 476 37.64 -4.10 -0.29
C CYS A 476 37.21 -5.20 -1.27
N TRP A 477 36.30 -4.87 -2.19
CA TRP A 477 35.77 -5.83 -3.16
C TRP A 477 36.81 -6.32 -4.19
N THR A 478 37.84 -5.51 -4.48
CA THR A 478 38.90 -5.87 -5.43
C THR A 478 40.00 -6.69 -4.77
N LYS A 479 40.48 -7.73 -5.46
CA LYS A 479 41.69 -8.46 -5.08
C LYS A 479 42.96 -7.81 -5.61
N ASN A 480 42.84 -6.96 -6.63
CA ASN A 480 43.97 -6.21 -7.19
C ASN A 480 44.10 -4.87 -6.45
N ILE A 481 44.68 -4.90 -5.25
CA ILE A 481 44.79 -3.70 -4.39
C ILE A 481 45.55 -2.56 -5.07
N ALA A 482 46.50 -2.87 -5.94
CA ALA A 482 47.26 -1.87 -6.68
C ALA A 482 46.39 -1.00 -7.61
N SER A 483 45.27 -1.51 -8.14
CA SER A 483 44.35 -0.71 -8.95
C SER A 483 43.58 0.34 -8.13
N HIS A 484 43.57 0.21 -6.79
CA HIS A 484 42.94 1.14 -5.86
C HIS A 484 43.97 1.93 -5.03
N ALA A 485 45.16 2.18 -5.56
CA ALA A 485 46.14 3.07 -4.95
C ALA A 485 45.77 4.56 -5.18
N ASN A 486 46.15 5.44 -4.25
CA ASN A 486 46.12 6.90 -4.37
C ASN A 486 44.77 7.51 -4.84
N GLN A 487 43.66 6.93 -4.40
CA GLN A 487 42.30 7.34 -4.79
C GLN A 487 41.98 8.72 -4.22
N THR A 488 41.47 9.61 -5.06
CA THR A 488 40.71 10.80 -4.64
C THR A 488 39.26 10.42 -4.31
N ILE A 489 38.42 11.39 -3.91
CA ILE A 489 36.98 11.14 -3.74
C ILE A 489 36.32 10.71 -5.06
N VAL A 490 36.65 11.38 -6.16
CA VAL A 490 36.19 11.06 -7.53
C VAL A 490 36.61 9.63 -7.90
N ASP A 491 37.90 9.30 -7.75
CA ASP A 491 38.39 7.93 -8.02
C ASP A 491 37.74 6.88 -7.11
N GLY A 492 37.52 7.23 -5.84
CA GLY A 492 36.89 6.37 -4.85
C GLY A 492 35.46 6.01 -5.26
N LEU A 493 34.70 6.97 -5.78
CA LEU A 493 33.35 6.75 -6.33
C LEU A 493 33.41 5.95 -7.65
N LYS A 494 34.23 6.36 -8.61
CA LYS A 494 34.47 5.68 -9.90
C LYS A 494 34.74 4.18 -9.73
N ASN A 495 35.76 3.87 -8.91
CA ASN A 495 36.24 2.51 -8.63
C ASN A 495 35.44 1.84 -7.50
N SER A 496 34.47 2.54 -6.90
CA SER A 496 33.67 2.05 -5.78
C SER A 496 34.55 1.49 -4.64
N CYS A 497 35.67 2.12 -4.30
CA CYS A 497 36.65 1.59 -3.35
C CYS A 497 36.11 1.54 -1.91
N ASN A 498 35.73 0.36 -1.39
CA ASN A 498 35.19 0.25 -0.03
C ASN A 498 36.17 0.76 1.03
N TYR A 499 37.48 0.48 0.88
CA TYR A 499 38.50 0.92 1.85
C TYR A 499 38.52 2.44 2.02
N PHE A 500 38.40 3.21 0.93
CA PHE A 500 38.32 4.67 0.98
C PHE A 500 37.15 5.12 1.85
N PHE A 501 35.97 4.52 1.64
CA PHE A 501 34.75 4.88 2.38
C PHE A 501 34.77 4.38 3.83
N TYR A 502 35.40 3.24 4.12
CA TYR A 502 35.67 2.79 5.49
C TYR A 502 36.55 3.81 6.24
N TYR A 503 37.62 4.27 5.58
CA TYR A 503 38.56 5.23 6.14
C TYR A 503 37.91 6.55 6.53
N VAL A 504 37.10 7.13 5.63
CA VAL A 504 36.44 8.41 5.89
C VAL A 504 35.28 8.28 6.86
N ALA A 505 34.46 7.22 6.76
CA ALA A 505 33.32 7.02 7.66
C ALA A 505 33.77 6.80 9.12
N ASN A 506 34.82 6.01 9.34
CA ASN A 506 35.38 5.80 10.68
C ASN A 506 35.90 7.10 11.32
N ARG A 507 36.42 8.04 10.51
CA ARG A 507 36.90 9.35 10.98
C ARG A 507 35.79 10.38 11.17
N LEU A 508 34.78 10.31 10.31
CA LEU A 508 33.59 11.13 10.38
C LEU A 508 32.79 10.83 11.65
N GLY A 509 32.70 9.54 12.01
CA GLY A 509 31.86 9.08 13.11
C GLY A 509 30.40 8.93 12.70
N ILE A 510 29.67 8.09 13.44
CA ILE A 510 28.31 7.70 13.05
C ILE A 510 27.29 8.83 13.14
N ASP A 511 27.43 9.71 14.13
CA ASP A 511 26.47 10.79 14.39
C ASP A 511 26.47 11.80 13.25
N LYS A 512 27.66 12.20 12.78
CA LYS A 512 27.80 13.08 11.61
C LYS A 512 27.30 12.39 10.34
N LEU A 513 27.63 11.12 10.14
CA LEU A 513 27.13 10.38 8.98
C LEU A 513 25.58 10.32 8.96
N ASN A 514 24.95 10.09 10.11
CA ASN A 514 23.49 10.14 10.22
C ASN A 514 22.96 11.56 9.98
N LEU A 515 23.60 12.60 10.52
CA LEU A 515 23.21 14.00 10.26
C LEU A 515 23.10 14.31 8.75
N TYR A 516 24.12 13.98 7.97
CA TYR A 516 24.08 14.22 6.52
C TYR A 516 23.06 13.33 5.81
N ALA A 517 22.93 12.07 6.21
CA ALA A 517 21.91 11.20 5.64
C ALA A 517 20.48 11.70 5.92
N ASP A 518 20.25 12.25 7.11
CA ASP A 518 18.99 12.90 7.51
C ASP A 518 18.75 14.18 6.70
N MET A 519 19.79 14.98 6.45
CA MET A 519 19.71 16.16 5.59
C MET A 519 19.29 15.80 4.15
N PHE A 520 19.71 14.65 3.63
CA PHE A 520 19.25 14.11 2.34
C PHE A 520 17.88 13.40 2.41
N GLY A 521 17.23 13.35 3.58
CA GLY A 521 15.93 12.73 3.77
C GLY A 521 15.95 11.19 3.84
N LEU A 522 17.09 10.55 4.12
CA LEU A 522 17.18 9.07 4.16
C LEU A 522 16.59 8.44 5.43
N SER A 523 16.25 9.23 6.44
CA SER A 523 15.61 8.75 7.68
C SER A 523 14.22 9.34 7.93
N ALA A 524 13.62 9.97 6.91
CA ALA A 524 12.28 10.54 6.95
C ALA A 524 11.39 9.90 5.87
N LYS A 525 10.07 10.00 6.07
CA LYS A 525 9.12 9.73 4.98
C LYS A 525 9.37 10.70 3.83
N THR A 526 9.09 10.25 2.61
CA THR A 526 9.16 11.05 1.39
C THR A 526 7.94 11.92 1.21
N GLY A 527 6.82 11.59 1.84
CA GLY A 527 5.59 12.38 1.78
C GLY A 527 4.66 12.00 0.63
N VAL A 528 5.00 10.96 -0.15
CA VAL A 528 4.18 10.47 -1.26
C VAL A 528 2.76 10.14 -0.81
N GLU A 529 1.77 10.55 -1.60
CA GLU A 529 0.34 10.41 -1.31
C GLU A 529 -0.17 8.98 -1.61
N LEU A 530 0.53 7.97 -1.08
CA LEU A 530 0.19 6.56 -1.24
C LEU A 530 0.15 5.83 0.10
N THR A 531 -0.73 4.86 0.19
CA THR A 531 -0.87 3.98 1.35
C THR A 531 0.34 3.05 1.49
N GLY A 532 0.82 2.84 2.72
CA GLY A 532 1.85 1.83 3.02
C GLY A 532 3.31 2.32 2.91
N GLU A 533 3.55 3.62 2.77
CA GLU A 533 4.91 4.17 2.83
C GLU A 533 5.56 3.90 4.19
N VAL A 534 6.79 3.37 4.15
CA VAL A 534 7.58 3.09 5.34
C VAL A 534 8.84 3.96 5.41
N THR A 535 9.22 4.39 6.61
CA THR A 535 10.42 5.22 6.82
C THR A 535 11.69 4.40 6.67
N SER A 536 12.63 4.89 5.86
CA SER A 536 14.00 4.36 5.78
C SER A 536 14.78 4.60 7.07
N HIS A 537 15.91 3.91 7.28
CA HIS A 537 16.77 4.18 8.43
C HIS A 537 18.25 3.96 8.11
N VAL A 538 19.07 4.82 8.71
CA VAL A 538 20.53 4.73 8.66
C VAL A 538 21.02 4.07 9.93
N ALA A 539 21.99 3.17 9.81
CA ALA A 539 22.48 2.44 10.96
C ALA A 539 23.05 3.39 12.02
N ASN A 540 22.74 3.10 13.28
CA ASN A 540 23.29 3.70 14.49
C ASN A 540 22.97 2.77 15.68
N GLN A 541 23.37 3.15 16.90
CA GLN A 541 23.10 2.35 18.09
C GLN A 541 21.60 2.05 18.26
N LYS A 542 20.72 3.04 18.14
CA LYS A 542 19.26 2.85 18.37
C LYS A 542 18.60 1.98 17.30
N VAL A 543 19.10 2.02 16.06
CA VAL A 543 18.63 1.12 15.00
C VAL A 543 19.11 -0.30 15.25
N LEU A 544 20.36 -0.47 15.68
CA LEU A 544 20.93 -1.77 16.01
C LEU A 544 20.22 -2.39 17.23
N TYR A 545 20.09 -1.62 18.30
CA TYR A 545 19.40 -1.96 19.53
C TYR A 545 19.02 -0.71 20.34
N ASP A 546 17.73 -0.55 20.60
CA ASP A 546 17.18 0.50 21.47
C ASP A 546 16.78 -0.09 22.82
N ASN A 547 17.55 0.21 23.86
CA ASN A 547 17.31 -0.30 25.21
C ASN A 547 16.05 0.28 25.89
N THR A 548 15.39 1.25 25.27
CA THR A 548 14.11 1.81 25.75
C THR A 548 12.89 1.07 25.21
N LYS A 549 13.08 0.15 24.25
CA LYS A 549 12.02 -0.60 23.60
C LYS A 549 12.05 -2.06 24.00
N ASP A 550 10.88 -2.69 23.95
CA ASP A 550 10.74 -4.13 24.13
C ASP A 550 11.63 -4.90 23.15
N ILE A 551 12.27 -5.98 23.61
CA ILE A 551 13.25 -6.74 22.82
C ILE A 551 12.56 -7.56 21.72
N GLU A 552 11.35 -8.04 21.97
CA GLU A 552 10.68 -9.01 21.10
C GLU A 552 9.79 -8.35 20.05
N SER A 553 9.11 -7.26 20.42
CA SER A 553 8.11 -6.57 19.58
C SER A 553 8.48 -5.14 19.23
N GLY A 554 9.40 -4.51 19.96
CA GLY A 554 9.72 -3.08 19.82
C GLY A 554 10.95 -2.74 18.97
N GLN A 555 11.80 -3.74 18.65
CA GLN A 555 13.07 -3.51 17.96
C GLN A 555 12.91 -3.43 16.43
N LEU A 556 13.77 -2.65 15.78
CA LEU A 556 13.88 -2.62 14.31
C LEU A 556 14.64 -3.84 13.75
N THR A 557 15.49 -4.46 14.57
CA THR A 557 16.27 -5.64 14.16
C THR A 557 16.04 -6.80 15.13
N TYR A 558 16.12 -8.02 14.60
CA TYR A 558 16.00 -9.25 15.40
C TYR A 558 17.27 -9.59 16.20
N LYS A 559 18.34 -8.77 16.10
CA LYS A 559 19.65 -9.09 16.67
C LYS A 559 19.61 -9.17 18.20
N ALA A 560 18.93 -8.23 18.84
CA ALA A 560 18.79 -8.22 20.30
C ALA A 560 18.09 -9.49 20.82
N TYR A 561 17.04 -9.96 20.12
CA TYR A 561 16.36 -11.20 20.44
C TYR A 561 17.30 -12.42 20.33
N LEU A 562 18.10 -12.52 19.26
CA LEU A 562 19.06 -13.62 19.12
C LEU A 562 20.14 -13.59 20.21
N VAL A 563 20.66 -12.40 20.54
CA VAL A 563 21.64 -12.22 21.62
C VAL A 563 21.03 -12.59 22.98
N LYS A 564 19.79 -12.17 23.27
CA LYS A 564 19.04 -12.58 24.47
C LYS A 564 18.99 -14.11 24.57
N ARG A 565 18.60 -14.79 23.49
CA ARG A 565 18.54 -16.26 23.45
C ARG A 565 19.90 -16.94 23.65
N GLN A 566 20.96 -16.43 23.04
CA GLN A 566 22.32 -16.95 23.26
C GLN A 566 22.76 -16.81 24.71
N ILE A 567 22.46 -15.66 25.33
CA ILE A 567 22.75 -15.41 26.74
C ILE A 567 21.95 -16.35 27.62
N MET A 568 20.66 -16.58 27.36
CA MET A 568 19.85 -17.56 28.10
C MET A 568 20.47 -18.96 28.08
N GLU A 569 20.86 -19.46 26.91
CA GLU A 569 21.54 -20.76 26.78
C GLU A 569 22.88 -20.80 27.54
N GLN A 570 23.64 -19.71 27.49
CA GLN A 570 24.90 -19.60 28.22
C GLN A 570 24.70 -19.59 29.74
N LEU A 571 23.69 -18.87 30.23
CA LEU A 571 23.32 -18.83 31.65
C LEU A 571 22.84 -20.20 32.14
N LYS A 572 22.08 -20.93 31.31
CA LYS A 572 21.67 -22.31 31.58
C LYS A 572 22.89 -23.24 31.73
N TYR A 573 23.89 -23.10 30.86
CA TYR A 573 25.16 -23.81 30.97
C TYR A 573 25.92 -23.48 32.27
N TYR A 574 25.91 -22.22 32.71
CA TYR A 574 26.51 -21.83 33.99
C TYR A 574 25.81 -22.49 35.18
N GLY A 575 24.48 -22.60 35.17
CA GLY A 575 23.70 -23.34 36.17
C GLY A 575 24.12 -24.80 36.25
N VAL A 576 24.14 -25.50 35.11
CA VAL A 576 24.59 -26.91 35.02
C VAL A 576 26.00 -27.08 35.60
N THR A 577 26.91 -26.15 35.28
CA THR A 577 28.29 -26.18 35.77
C THR A 577 28.39 -25.98 37.30
N ARG A 578 27.40 -25.33 37.91
CA ARG A 578 27.28 -25.11 39.36
C ARG A 578 26.47 -26.19 40.07
N GLY A 579 25.80 -27.08 39.34
CA GLY A 579 24.82 -28.01 39.91
C GLY A 579 23.53 -27.32 40.36
N GLU A 580 23.21 -26.16 39.79
CA GLU A 580 21.99 -25.39 40.04
C GLU A 580 21.08 -25.44 38.80
N ALA A 581 19.77 -25.56 39.01
CA ALA A 581 18.78 -25.48 37.95
C ALA A 581 18.03 -24.15 38.07
N TYR A 582 17.92 -23.41 36.97
CA TYR A 582 17.19 -22.15 36.88
C TYR A 582 15.91 -22.37 36.07
N SER A 583 14.81 -21.72 36.45
CA SER A 583 13.59 -21.73 35.63
C SER A 583 13.77 -20.88 34.37
N ASP A 584 12.98 -21.16 33.33
CA ASP A 584 13.02 -20.39 32.09
C ASP A 584 12.68 -18.92 32.34
N GLU A 585 11.77 -18.60 33.27
CA GLU A 585 11.46 -17.21 33.63
C GLU A 585 12.62 -16.52 34.36
N GLN A 586 13.42 -17.23 35.15
CA GLN A 586 14.61 -16.65 35.78
C GLN A 586 15.69 -16.35 34.74
N LEU A 587 15.90 -17.27 33.80
CA LEU A 587 16.85 -17.11 32.70
C LEU A 587 16.44 -15.96 31.78
N ASP A 588 15.17 -15.88 31.44
CA ASP A 588 14.60 -14.85 30.58
C ASP A 588 14.76 -13.46 31.19
N ARG A 589 14.31 -13.25 32.44
CA ARG A 589 14.49 -11.98 33.15
C ARG A 589 15.96 -11.60 33.30
N CYS A 590 16.84 -12.56 33.62
CA CYS A 590 18.27 -12.30 33.74
C CYS A 590 18.87 -11.87 32.41
N ALA A 591 18.59 -12.59 31.32
CA ALA A 591 19.09 -12.28 29.99
C ALA A 591 18.56 -10.93 29.48
N GLU A 592 17.28 -10.63 29.69
CA GLU A 592 16.68 -9.34 29.33
C GLU A 592 17.37 -8.18 30.06
N ARG A 593 17.51 -8.27 31.39
CA ARG A 593 18.20 -7.24 32.18
C ARG A 593 19.66 -7.08 31.77
N ILE A 594 20.35 -8.15 31.37
CA ILE A 594 21.72 -8.11 30.86
C ILE A 594 21.78 -7.39 29.51
N VAL A 595 20.86 -7.71 28.59
CA VAL A 595 20.81 -7.08 27.25
C VAL A 595 20.53 -5.58 27.37
N GLN A 596 19.67 -5.17 28.31
CA GLN A 596 19.35 -3.77 28.60
C GLN A 596 20.53 -2.93 29.14
N LEU A 597 21.63 -3.56 29.57
CA LEU A 597 22.85 -2.84 29.94
C LEU A 597 23.54 -2.21 28.72
N VAL A 598 23.28 -2.71 27.52
CA VAL A 598 23.85 -2.11 26.30
C VAL A 598 23.20 -0.75 26.09
N GLY A 599 24.03 0.30 26.05
CA GLY A 599 23.58 1.69 25.94
C GLY A 599 23.27 2.37 27.28
N SER A 600 23.54 1.72 28.42
CA SER A 600 23.58 2.41 29.73
C SER A 600 24.95 3.03 30.00
N ASP A 601 25.03 3.94 30.98
CA ASP A 601 26.29 4.54 31.46
C ASP A 601 27.14 3.56 32.29
N ASP A 602 26.65 2.35 32.54
CA ASP A 602 27.31 1.38 33.42
C ASP A 602 28.44 0.64 32.71
N GLU A 603 29.48 0.27 33.47
CA GLU A 603 30.51 -0.64 32.98
C GLU A 603 29.91 -2.04 32.80
N LEU A 604 29.74 -2.46 31.54
CA LEU A 604 29.08 -3.72 31.14
C LEU A 604 29.50 -4.92 32.00
N GLY A 605 30.80 -5.09 32.27
CA GLY A 605 31.32 -6.20 33.05
C GLY A 605 30.81 -6.23 34.50
N ASP A 606 30.76 -5.08 35.17
CA ASP A 606 30.22 -4.95 36.53
C ASP A 606 28.70 -5.12 36.54
N GLY A 607 28.01 -4.49 35.58
CA GLY A 607 26.56 -4.63 35.42
C GLY A 607 26.13 -6.10 35.25
N ILE A 608 26.79 -6.84 34.36
CA ILE A 608 26.52 -8.26 34.11
C ILE A 608 26.69 -9.08 35.40
N ARG A 609 27.78 -8.85 36.14
CA ARG A 609 28.04 -9.52 37.43
C ARG A 609 26.92 -9.25 38.44
N VAL A 610 26.50 -8.00 38.56
CA VAL A 610 25.43 -7.58 39.47
C VAL A 610 24.09 -8.22 39.09
N VAL A 611 23.72 -8.23 37.81
CA VAL A 611 22.46 -8.83 37.35
C VAL A 611 22.45 -10.34 37.60
N MET A 612 23.52 -11.06 37.23
CA MET A 612 23.62 -12.51 37.48
C MET A 612 23.56 -12.85 38.98
N ARG A 613 24.14 -12.00 39.85
CA ARG A 613 24.04 -12.18 41.30
C ARG A 613 22.61 -11.98 41.80
N GLN A 614 21.91 -10.97 41.29
CA GLN A 614 20.56 -10.63 41.74
C GLN A 614 19.51 -11.64 41.26
N GLU A 615 19.55 -12.02 39.99
CA GLU A 615 18.52 -12.87 39.37
C GLU A 615 18.79 -14.38 39.57
N LEU A 616 20.05 -14.80 39.52
CA LEU A 616 20.45 -16.21 39.53
C LEU A 616 21.28 -16.60 40.76
N GLY A 617 21.61 -15.66 41.65
CA GLY A 617 22.40 -15.92 42.85
C GLY A 617 23.88 -16.24 42.55
N ILE A 618 24.38 -15.97 41.34
CA ILE A 618 25.76 -16.27 40.96
C ILE A 618 26.70 -15.26 41.65
N PRO A 619 27.62 -15.70 42.54
CA PRO A 619 28.54 -14.77 43.20
C PRO A 619 29.47 -14.09 42.19
N GLU A 620 29.67 -12.79 42.35
CA GLU A 620 30.51 -11.97 41.46
C GLU A 620 31.95 -12.49 41.38
N SER A 621 32.49 -13.03 42.48
CA SER A 621 33.81 -13.65 42.53
C SER A 621 33.94 -14.88 41.62
N ILE A 622 32.88 -15.67 41.47
CA ILE A 622 32.85 -16.84 40.59
C ILE A 622 32.75 -16.40 39.14
N SER A 623 31.87 -15.44 38.85
CA SER A 623 31.74 -14.86 37.51
C SER A 623 33.08 -14.29 37.03
N TYR A 624 33.75 -13.49 37.87
CA TYR A 624 35.06 -12.90 37.58
C TYR A 624 36.15 -13.97 37.38
N ALA A 625 36.27 -14.94 38.30
CA ALA A 625 37.29 -15.98 38.22
C ALA A 625 37.15 -16.86 36.97
N ARG A 626 35.92 -17.06 36.48
CA ARG A 626 35.63 -17.86 35.28
C ARG A 626 35.47 -17.02 34.01
N ARG A 627 35.59 -15.70 34.11
CA ARG A 627 35.40 -14.72 33.02
C ARG A 627 34.04 -14.86 32.32
N TRP A 628 33.00 -15.21 33.08
CA TRP A 628 31.65 -15.38 32.56
C TRP A 628 31.04 -14.04 32.12
N ASP A 629 31.35 -12.97 32.83
CA ASP A 629 31.06 -11.60 32.40
C ASP A 629 31.69 -11.31 31.03
N THR A 630 32.96 -11.65 30.82
CA THR A 630 33.63 -11.43 29.52
C THR A 630 32.99 -12.27 28.40
N GLN A 631 32.57 -13.50 28.69
CA GLN A 631 31.87 -14.35 27.72
C GLN A 631 30.52 -13.74 27.32
N ILE A 632 29.73 -13.28 28.30
CA ILE A 632 28.45 -12.60 28.05
C ILE A 632 28.67 -11.28 27.30
N SER A 633 29.64 -10.46 27.69
CA SER A 633 30.01 -9.24 26.97
C SER A 633 30.37 -9.51 25.51
N GLY A 634 30.91 -10.69 25.19
CA GLY A 634 31.15 -11.13 23.83
C GLY A 634 29.89 -11.21 22.97
N TYR A 635 28.77 -11.72 23.53
CA TYR A 635 27.47 -11.71 22.83
C TYR A 635 26.90 -10.30 22.73
N LEU A 636 27.01 -9.49 23.78
CA LEU A 636 26.53 -8.10 23.78
C LEU A 636 27.27 -7.21 22.76
N TYR A 637 28.50 -7.56 22.40
CA TYR A 637 29.25 -6.86 21.35
C TYR A 637 28.52 -6.86 19.99
N GLU A 638 27.69 -7.86 19.70
CA GLU A 638 26.93 -7.92 18.44
C GLU A 638 25.84 -6.84 18.31
N ILE A 639 25.37 -6.32 19.45
CA ILE A 639 24.35 -5.26 19.55
C ILE A 639 24.90 -3.95 20.13
N THR A 640 26.22 -3.89 20.36
CA THR A 640 26.92 -2.69 20.84
C THR A 640 27.59 -1.98 19.66
N TRP A 641 27.26 -0.71 19.48
CA TRP A 641 27.77 0.09 18.38
C TRP A 641 29.29 0.24 18.44
N ASN A 642 29.96 0.05 17.30
CA ASN A 642 31.42 0.13 17.22
C ASN A 642 31.94 0.78 15.94
N SER A 643 33.25 1.04 15.91
CA SER A 643 33.96 1.69 14.79
C SER A 643 33.89 0.89 13.49
N ILE A 644 33.87 -0.44 13.57
CA ILE A 644 33.75 -1.31 12.40
C ILE A 644 32.35 -1.21 11.79
N GLN A 645 31.31 -1.18 12.62
CA GLN A 645 29.95 -0.91 12.15
C GLN A 645 29.86 0.48 11.51
N THR A 646 30.48 1.50 12.10
CA THR A 646 30.54 2.85 11.50
C THR A 646 31.21 2.84 10.12
N ALA A 647 32.35 2.14 10.00
CA ALA A 647 33.03 1.99 8.71
C ALA A 647 32.14 1.30 7.67
N VAL A 648 31.52 0.17 8.02
CA VAL A 648 30.63 -0.60 7.14
C VAL A 648 29.37 0.20 6.76
N THR A 649 28.83 1.01 7.68
CA THR A 649 27.74 1.94 7.38
C THR A 649 28.14 2.98 6.35
N GLY A 650 29.40 3.41 6.31
CA GLY A 650 29.93 4.30 5.27
C GLY A 650 29.77 3.79 3.84
N ILE A 651 29.58 2.48 3.64
CA ILE A 651 29.29 1.89 2.33
C ILE A 651 27.84 1.41 2.20
N GLY A 652 26.94 1.82 3.10
CA GLY A 652 25.52 1.48 3.03
C GLY A 652 25.17 0.05 3.45
N GLN A 653 25.98 -0.57 4.31
CA GLN A 653 25.70 -1.90 4.89
C GLN A 653 25.63 -1.79 6.44
N SER A 654 25.42 -2.93 7.12
CA SER A 654 25.27 -3.11 8.59
C SER A 654 23.82 -3.35 8.99
N VAL A 655 23.11 -2.30 9.40
CA VAL A 655 21.66 -2.32 9.67
C VAL A 655 21.00 -1.10 9.02
N THR A 656 21.64 -0.55 7.97
CA THR A 656 21.08 0.56 7.18
C THR A 656 20.09 -0.03 6.19
N ALA A 657 18.87 0.48 6.12
CA ALA A 657 17.88 -0.02 5.17
C ALA A 657 17.08 1.14 4.56
N ILE A 658 17.16 1.27 3.24
CA ILE A 658 16.59 2.38 2.47
C ILE A 658 15.52 1.86 1.50
N THR A 659 14.43 2.62 1.34
CA THR A 659 13.38 2.36 0.35
C THR A 659 13.77 2.91 -1.03
N PRO A 660 13.32 2.29 -2.13
CA PRO A 660 13.62 2.80 -3.48
C PRO A 660 13.19 4.26 -3.70
N ILE A 661 12.04 4.67 -3.18
CA ILE A 661 11.58 6.07 -3.29
C ILE A 661 12.46 7.05 -2.49
N ALA A 662 12.94 6.68 -1.30
CA ALA A 662 13.85 7.50 -0.52
C ALA A 662 15.22 7.62 -1.21
N MET A 663 15.69 6.54 -1.85
CA MET A 663 16.88 6.57 -2.71
C MET A 663 16.67 7.51 -3.90
N ALA A 664 15.50 7.51 -4.55
CA ALA A 664 15.21 8.39 -5.68
C ALA A 664 15.24 9.87 -5.26
N ARG A 665 14.59 10.22 -4.15
CA ARG A 665 14.65 11.57 -3.56
C ARG A 665 16.07 12.01 -3.27
N TYR A 666 16.87 11.14 -2.67
CA TYR A 666 18.27 11.43 -2.35
C TYR A 666 19.12 11.69 -3.60
N ILE A 667 18.95 10.89 -4.66
CA ILE A 667 19.68 11.09 -5.91
C ILE A 667 19.22 12.35 -6.64
N ALA A 668 17.93 12.67 -6.61
CA ALA A 668 17.42 13.95 -7.10
C ALA A 668 18.06 15.13 -6.37
N ALA A 669 18.18 15.06 -5.04
CA ALA A 669 18.83 16.10 -4.25
C ALA A 669 20.33 16.25 -4.55
N ILE A 670 21.04 15.17 -4.89
CA ILE A 670 22.43 15.29 -5.38
C ILE A 670 22.42 15.98 -6.75
N ALA A 671 21.54 15.56 -7.65
CA ALA A 671 21.49 16.01 -9.04
C ALA A 671 21.13 17.50 -9.18
N ASN A 672 20.26 18.05 -8.31
CA ASN A 672 19.89 19.46 -8.31
C ASN A 672 20.76 20.36 -7.42
N GLY A 673 21.86 19.84 -6.88
CA GLY A 673 22.80 20.63 -6.06
C GLY A 673 22.40 20.81 -4.58
N GLY A 674 21.41 20.06 -4.07
CA GLY A 674 21.16 19.93 -2.63
C GLY A 674 19.74 20.28 -2.16
N THR A 675 18.79 20.49 -3.07
CA THR A 675 17.38 20.73 -2.70
C THR A 675 16.64 19.40 -2.56
N VAL A 676 16.13 19.13 -1.37
CA VAL A 676 15.39 17.90 -1.08
C VAL A 676 13.90 18.21 -1.13
N TYR A 677 13.20 17.67 -2.13
CA TYR A 677 11.75 17.78 -2.27
C TYR A 677 11.04 16.61 -1.58
N ASP A 678 9.85 16.85 -1.04
CA ASP A 678 8.89 15.78 -0.78
C ASP A 678 8.47 15.16 -2.13
N CYS A 679 8.24 13.84 -2.14
CA CYS A 679 7.78 13.14 -3.33
C CYS A 679 6.27 13.30 -3.47
N THR A 680 5.77 13.44 -4.70
CA THR A 680 4.32 13.49 -4.97
C THR A 680 3.94 12.69 -6.22
N VAL A 681 2.76 12.07 -6.21
CA VAL A 681 2.13 11.46 -7.39
C VAL A 681 0.97 12.28 -7.94
N ILE A 682 0.63 13.40 -7.29
CA ILE A 682 -0.54 14.23 -7.58
C ILE A 682 -0.07 15.53 -8.23
N ASP A 683 -0.62 15.89 -9.39
CA ASP A 683 -0.43 17.22 -9.98
C ASP A 683 -1.51 18.17 -9.46
N LYS A 684 -2.77 17.81 -9.67
CA LYS A 684 -3.91 18.64 -9.30
C LYS A 684 -5.20 17.84 -9.29
N VAL A 685 -6.25 18.45 -8.74
CA VAL A 685 -7.62 17.97 -8.81
C VAL A 685 -8.48 19.03 -9.49
N VAL A 686 -9.34 18.61 -10.41
CA VAL A 686 -10.24 19.50 -11.15
C VAL A 686 -11.70 19.08 -10.96
N ASP A 687 -12.60 20.06 -10.88
CA ASP A 687 -14.04 19.81 -10.94
C ASP A 687 -14.51 19.52 -12.37
N LYS A 688 -15.80 19.26 -12.55
CA LYS A 688 -16.39 18.93 -13.87
C LYS A 688 -16.44 20.13 -14.82
N GLU A 689 -16.35 21.35 -14.29
CA GLU A 689 -16.24 22.58 -15.05
C GLU A 689 -14.79 22.89 -15.48
N GLY A 690 -13.82 22.13 -14.97
CA GLY A 690 -12.39 22.28 -15.26
C GLY A 690 -11.68 23.30 -14.35
N ASN A 691 -12.30 23.74 -13.25
CA ASN A 691 -11.64 24.58 -12.26
C ASN A 691 -10.74 23.72 -11.36
N ILE A 692 -9.59 24.25 -11.01
CA ILE A 692 -8.65 23.59 -10.09
C ILE A 692 -9.19 23.74 -8.67
N VAL A 693 -9.54 22.61 -8.04
CA VAL A 693 -9.99 22.54 -6.64
C VAL A 693 -8.83 22.26 -5.67
N TYR A 694 -7.78 21.61 -6.17
CA TYR A 694 -6.54 21.34 -5.45
C TYR A 694 -5.37 21.44 -6.42
N ASN A 695 -4.30 22.16 -6.04
CA ASN A 695 -3.07 22.26 -6.82
C ASN A 695 -1.89 21.79 -5.95
N GLN A 696 -1.15 20.80 -6.42
CA GLN A 696 0.06 20.35 -5.73
C GLN A 696 1.23 21.22 -6.13
N GLU A 697 1.77 21.98 -5.17
CA GLU A 697 3.01 22.72 -5.38
C GLU A 697 4.21 21.90 -4.88
N PRO A 698 5.38 21.97 -5.54
CA PRO A 698 6.60 21.34 -5.06
C PRO A 698 6.93 21.76 -3.63
N LYS A 699 7.03 20.78 -2.73
CA LYS A 699 7.29 21.04 -1.31
C LYS A 699 8.73 20.71 -0.96
N VAL A 700 9.48 21.72 -0.50
CA VAL A 700 10.87 21.55 -0.06
C VAL A 700 10.89 20.96 1.35
N PHE A 701 11.40 19.74 1.48
CA PHE A 701 11.69 19.09 2.77
C PHE A 701 12.88 19.78 3.47
N GLY A 702 13.92 20.11 2.70
CA GLY A 702 15.12 20.77 3.20
C GLY A 702 16.07 21.19 2.07
N THR A 703 17.06 21.99 2.42
CA THR A 703 18.12 22.41 1.50
C THR A 703 19.47 22.23 2.15
N ILE A 704 20.41 21.68 1.39
CA ILE A 704 21.79 21.48 1.80
C ILE A 704 22.59 22.66 1.28
N ASN A 705 23.25 23.40 2.18
CA ASN A 705 24.11 24.52 1.80
C ASN A 705 25.50 24.02 1.40
N ASP A 706 25.83 24.06 0.11
CA ASP A 706 27.12 23.65 -0.45
C ASP A 706 27.97 24.83 -0.95
N GLU A 707 28.32 25.75 -0.05
CA GLU A 707 29.11 26.94 -0.41
C GLU A 707 30.48 26.62 -1.02
N GLN A 708 31.00 25.40 -0.79
CA GLN A 708 32.32 24.97 -1.21
C GLN A 708 32.32 24.26 -2.58
N GLY A 709 31.14 23.98 -3.17
CA GLY A 709 31.02 23.21 -4.40
C GLY A 709 31.49 21.75 -4.23
N ASN A 710 31.26 21.16 -3.06
CA ASN A 710 31.63 19.77 -2.80
C ASN A 710 30.75 18.78 -3.58
N MET A 711 29.52 19.16 -3.91
CA MET A 711 28.58 18.34 -4.69
C MET A 711 29.11 18.06 -6.10
N ASP A 712 29.80 19.01 -6.72
CA ASP A 712 30.37 18.86 -8.06
C ASP A 712 31.33 17.68 -8.14
N TYR A 713 32.16 17.46 -7.11
CA TYR A 713 33.07 16.31 -7.04
C TYR A 713 32.33 14.98 -6.84
N ILE A 714 31.17 15.00 -6.18
CA ILE A 714 30.33 13.82 -6.04
C ILE A 714 29.69 13.47 -7.39
N VAL A 715 29.15 14.47 -8.09
CA VAL A 715 28.58 14.33 -9.44
C VAL A 715 29.64 13.90 -10.44
N GLU A 716 30.84 14.47 -10.41
CA GLU A 716 31.98 14.07 -11.24
C GLU A 716 32.36 12.59 -10.98
N GLY A 717 32.43 12.20 -9.71
CA GLY A 717 32.65 10.80 -9.33
C GLY A 717 31.55 9.86 -9.84
N MET A 718 30.30 10.31 -9.84
CA MET A 718 29.15 9.56 -10.38
C MET A 718 29.18 9.47 -11.91
N LYS A 719 29.63 10.52 -12.61
CA LYS A 719 29.85 10.50 -14.06
C LYS A 719 30.91 9.47 -14.43
N GLU A 720 32.05 9.48 -13.73
CA GLU A 720 33.17 8.57 -14.01
C GLU A 720 32.84 7.08 -13.79
N VAL A 721 31.81 6.75 -12.99
CA VAL A 721 31.35 5.36 -12.83
C VAL A 721 30.91 4.73 -14.16
N PHE A 722 30.39 5.55 -15.08
CA PHE A 722 29.88 5.14 -16.37
C PHE A 722 30.86 5.35 -17.53
N SER A 723 31.97 6.05 -17.29
CA SER A 723 33.02 6.29 -18.29
C SER A 723 33.75 5.01 -18.70
N LEU A 724 33.66 4.67 -19.99
CA LEU A 724 34.44 3.59 -20.61
C LEU A 724 35.92 3.93 -20.73
N GLU A 725 36.25 5.20 -20.97
CA GLU A 725 37.62 5.67 -21.11
C GLU A 725 38.38 5.56 -19.78
N ASP A 726 37.67 5.80 -18.67
CA ASP A 726 38.24 5.82 -17.32
C ASP A 726 38.07 4.49 -16.56
N GLY A 727 37.37 3.51 -17.15
CA GLY A 727 37.26 2.15 -16.61
C GLY A 727 36.35 2.02 -15.38
N GLY A 728 35.30 2.85 -15.27
CA GLY A 728 34.38 2.87 -14.15
C GLY A 728 33.61 1.55 -13.93
N THR A 729 33.13 1.34 -12.70
CA THR A 729 32.45 0.07 -12.31
C THR A 729 31.15 -0.23 -13.07
N GLY A 730 30.49 0.79 -13.64
CA GLY A 730 29.30 0.65 -14.47
C GLY A 730 29.57 0.71 -15.98
N ALA A 731 30.80 1.04 -16.39
CA ALA A 731 31.12 1.40 -17.78
C ALA A 731 30.79 0.29 -18.79
N ASN A 732 31.13 -0.96 -18.48
CA ASN A 732 30.84 -2.09 -19.37
C ASN A 732 29.33 -2.30 -19.58
N ALA A 733 28.49 -1.96 -18.60
CA ALA A 733 27.05 -2.14 -18.68
C ALA A 733 26.38 -1.12 -19.64
N LEU A 734 27.03 0.03 -19.83
CA LEU A 734 26.59 1.13 -20.69
C LEU A 734 27.37 1.21 -22.01
N ARG A 735 28.13 0.17 -22.33
CA ARG A 735 28.95 0.17 -23.54
C ARG A 735 28.11 0.35 -24.81
N GLY A 736 28.39 1.41 -25.57
CA GLY A 736 27.70 1.73 -26.82
C GLY A 736 26.32 2.34 -26.64
N PHE A 737 25.97 2.77 -25.42
CA PHE A 737 24.75 3.51 -25.14
C PHE A 737 24.92 4.98 -25.54
N GLU A 738 23.98 5.53 -26.33
CA GLU A 738 24.07 6.87 -26.91
C GLU A 738 24.19 7.97 -25.84
N TYR A 739 23.44 7.84 -24.74
CA TYR A 739 23.34 8.85 -23.70
C TYR A 739 24.31 8.62 -22.53
N ALA A 740 25.29 7.73 -22.67
CA ALA A 740 26.20 7.38 -21.57
C ALA A 740 27.03 8.55 -21.04
N ASP A 741 27.42 9.48 -21.92
CA ASP A 741 28.24 10.65 -21.56
C ASP A 741 27.44 11.80 -20.92
N ASP A 742 26.10 11.76 -21.04
CA ASP A 742 25.13 12.74 -20.51
C ASP A 742 24.36 12.19 -19.29
N MET A 743 24.92 11.19 -18.61
CA MET A 743 24.35 10.63 -17.39
C MET A 743 25.40 10.42 -16.30
N ALA A 744 24.99 10.59 -15.05
CA ALA A 744 25.80 10.29 -13.87
C ALA A 744 25.05 9.31 -12.97
N GLY A 745 25.77 8.43 -12.28
CA GLY A 745 25.11 7.46 -11.41
C GLY A 745 26.04 6.58 -10.60
N LYS A 746 25.44 5.56 -9.96
CA LYS A 746 26.18 4.65 -9.09
C LYS A 746 25.60 3.24 -9.09
N THR A 747 26.49 2.27 -9.26
CA THR A 747 26.22 0.85 -9.03
C THR A 747 26.25 0.51 -7.53
N GLY A 748 25.33 -0.34 -7.08
CA GLY A 748 25.27 -0.88 -5.73
C GLY A 748 24.98 -2.38 -5.71
N THR A 749 25.82 -3.14 -5.03
CA THR A 749 25.53 -4.53 -4.68
C THR A 749 25.58 -4.64 -3.16
N ALA A 750 24.48 -5.09 -2.55
CA ALA A 750 24.38 -5.31 -1.12
C ALA A 750 24.31 -6.80 -0.80
N GLN A 751 25.19 -7.25 0.08
CA GLN A 751 25.30 -8.66 0.43
C GLN A 751 24.24 -9.01 1.47
N VAL A 752 23.31 -9.89 1.12
CA VAL A 752 22.22 -10.29 2.02
C VAL A 752 22.41 -11.70 2.61
N SER A 753 23.31 -12.49 2.04
CA SER A 753 23.59 -13.85 2.52
C SER A 753 25.02 -14.28 2.23
N THR A 754 25.36 -15.53 2.56
CA THR A 754 26.64 -16.15 2.21
C THR A 754 26.70 -16.59 0.74
N ILE A 755 25.59 -16.49 0.01
CA ILE A 755 25.46 -16.84 -1.40
C ILE A 755 25.43 -15.56 -2.22
N ASP A 756 26.50 -15.30 -2.96
CA ASP A 756 26.66 -14.13 -3.85
C ASP A 756 25.51 -13.98 -4.88
N LEU A 757 24.91 -15.07 -5.34
CA LEU A 757 23.75 -15.02 -6.23
C LEU A 757 22.55 -14.32 -5.62
N GLU A 758 22.44 -14.26 -4.30
CA GLU A 758 21.30 -13.64 -3.60
C GLU A 758 21.51 -12.15 -3.33
N ASP A 759 22.67 -11.59 -3.72
CA ASP A 759 22.96 -10.18 -3.48
C ASP A 759 21.91 -9.28 -4.12
N THR A 760 21.59 -8.19 -3.44
CA THR A 760 20.61 -7.20 -3.90
C THR A 760 21.30 -6.25 -4.87
N ALA A 761 20.69 -6.06 -6.04
CA ALA A 761 21.19 -5.16 -7.08
C ALA A 761 20.49 -3.80 -7.01
N TRP A 762 21.30 -2.76 -6.90
CA TRP A 762 20.91 -1.37 -6.99
C TRP A 762 21.62 -0.71 -8.16
N LEU A 763 20.90 0.13 -8.89
CA LEU A 763 21.48 1.07 -9.83
C LEU A 763 20.72 2.39 -9.74
N VAL A 764 21.47 3.47 -9.58
CA VAL A 764 20.92 4.82 -9.59
C VAL A 764 21.58 5.63 -10.68
N ALA A 765 20.82 6.50 -11.33
CA ALA A 765 21.34 7.44 -12.32
C ALA A 765 20.46 8.69 -12.40
N PHE A 766 21.00 9.77 -12.96
CA PHE A 766 20.25 10.94 -13.38
C PHE A 766 20.80 11.47 -14.70
N THR A 767 19.97 12.22 -15.41
CA THR A 767 20.29 12.82 -16.71
C THR A 767 19.37 14.01 -16.98
N PRO A 768 19.82 15.02 -17.76
CA PRO A 768 21.20 15.35 -18.11
C PRO A 768 22.12 15.56 -16.91
N ILE A 769 23.44 15.72 -17.13
CA ILE A 769 24.37 16.03 -16.04
C ILE A 769 24.32 17.52 -15.65
N GLU A 770 24.30 18.43 -16.64
CA GLU A 770 24.42 19.88 -16.38
C GLU A 770 23.11 20.48 -15.85
N GLU A 771 21.97 20.09 -16.42
CA GLU A 771 20.63 20.48 -15.98
C GLU A 771 19.80 19.22 -15.80
N ALA A 772 19.97 18.56 -14.65
CA ALA A 772 19.32 17.29 -14.39
C ALA A 772 17.79 17.43 -14.39
N GLU A 773 17.14 16.66 -15.26
CA GLU A 773 15.69 16.63 -15.43
C GLU A 773 15.10 15.49 -14.60
N ILE A 774 15.64 14.28 -14.77
CA ILE A 774 15.13 13.07 -14.13
C ILE A 774 16.22 12.30 -13.39
N ALA A 775 15.82 11.64 -12.31
CA ALA A 775 16.60 10.60 -11.65
C ALA A 775 15.84 9.27 -11.70
N ILE A 776 16.57 8.17 -11.91
CA ILE A 776 16.04 6.81 -11.94
C ILE A 776 16.77 5.94 -10.92
N VAL A 777 15.98 5.15 -10.20
CA VAL A 777 16.45 4.12 -9.26
C VAL A 777 15.87 2.79 -9.67
N VAL A 778 16.73 1.77 -9.77
CA VAL A 778 16.34 0.38 -10.02
C VAL A 778 16.84 -0.48 -8.87
N TYR A 779 15.92 -1.26 -8.31
CA TYR A 779 16.11 -2.11 -7.15
C TYR A 779 15.64 -3.54 -7.47
N ILE A 780 16.54 -4.52 -7.41
CA ILE A 780 16.24 -5.93 -7.63
C ILE A 780 16.76 -6.74 -6.44
N PRO A 781 15.89 -7.11 -5.47
CA PRO A 781 16.24 -8.05 -4.43
C PRO A 781 16.66 -9.39 -5.03
N ASN A 782 17.74 -9.97 -4.50
CA ASN A 782 18.37 -11.16 -5.09
C ASN A 782 18.67 -10.97 -6.59
N GLY A 783 19.13 -9.79 -6.98
CA GLY A 783 19.46 -9.41 -8.37
C GLY A 783 20.87 -9.81 -8.82
N TYR A 784 21.68 -10.40 -7.94
CA TYR A 784 23.07 -10.85 -8.16
C TYR A 784 24.08 -9.73 -8.46
N GLN A 785 23.92 -8.97 -9.55
CA GLN A 785 24.85 -7.92 -9.94
C GLN A 785 24.12 -6.68 -10.44
N SER A 786 24.57 -5.49 -9.98
CA SER A 786 24.02 -4.19 -10.37
C SER A 786 24.06 -3.90 -11.86
N SER A 787 24.99 -4.51 -12.61
CA SER A 787 25.08 -4.35 -14.06
C SER A 787 23.85 -4.89 -14.81
N LEU A 788 23.10 -5.82 -14.21
CA LEU A 788 21.89 -6.38 -14.81
C LEU A 788 20.70 -5.42 -14.68
N ALA A 789 20.72 -4.52 -13.69
CA ALA A 789 19.76 -3.43 -13.57
C ALA A 789 19.98 -2.32 -14.62
N ALA A 790 21.16 -2.27 -15.27
CA ALA A 790 21.47 -1.27 -16.29
C ALA A 790 20.62 -1.40 -17.55
N THR A 791 20.09 -2.59 -17.85
CA THR A 791 19.14 -2.77 -18.95
C THR A 791 17.91 -1.89 -18.76
N CYS A 792 17.36 -1.85 -17.54
CA CYS A 792 16.20 -1.01 -17.21
C CYS A 792 16.52 0.48 -17.35
N VAL A 793 17.64 0.92 -16.76
CA VAL A 793 18.06 2.34 -16.83
C VAL A 793 18.28 2.82 -18.26
N LYS A 794 18.95 2.04 -19.11
CA LYS A 794 19.18 2.40 -20.51
C LYS A 794 17.87 2.53 -21.28
N ASP A 795 17.01 1.52 -21.18
CA ASP A 795 15.77 1.45 -21.95
C ASP A 795 14.84 2.62 -21.58
N VAL A 796 14.81 3.05 -20.31
CA VAL A 796 13.99 4.17 -19.83
C VAL A 796 14.60 5.53 -20.18
N ILE A 797 15.91 5.74 -19.94
CA ILE A 797 16.57 7.02 -20.29
C ILE A 797 16.51 7.26 -21.79
N GLN A 798 16.75 6.23 -22.60
CA GLN A 798 16.64 6.35 -24.05
C GLN A 798 15.24 6.79 -24.46
N PHE A 799 14.22 6.12 -23.94
CA PHE A 799 12.84 6.45 -24.24
C PHE A 799 12.48 7.90 -23.85
N TYR A 800 12.93 8.35 -22.69
CA TYR A 800 12.71 9.72 -22.22
C TYR A 800 13.41 10.76 -23.12
N ARG A 801 14.72 10.59 -23.37
CA ARG A 801 15.52 11.54 -24.16
C ARG A 801 15.13 11.59 -25.64
N ASP A 802 14.76 10.46 -26.23
CA ASP A 802 14.29 10.39 -27.62
C ASP A 802 12.97 11.16 -27.81
N ARG A 803 12.06 11.11 -26.81
CA ARG A 803 10.81 11.89 -26.80
C ARG A 803 11.05 13.39 -26.67
N SER A 804 12.00 13.80 -25.81
CA SER A 804 12.33 15.22 -25.64
C SER A 804 12.92 15.82 -26.93
N LYS A 805 13.86 15.13 -27.59
CA LYS A 805 14.43 15.56 -28.89
C LYS A 805 13.36 15.75 -29.97
N THR A 806 12.41 14.82 -30.06
CA THR A 806 11.34 14.89 -31.07
C THR A 806 10.41 16.11 -30.84
N THR A 807 10.21 16.49 -29.58
CA THR A 807 9.40 17.66 -29.21
C THR A 807 10.12 18.96 -29.57
N GLU A 808 11.42 19.05 -29.33
CA GLU A 808 12.26 20.20 -29.73
C GLU A 808 12.31 20.37 -31.26
N ASP A 809 12.54 19.30 -32.02
CA ASP A 809 12.59 19.39 -33.49
C ASP A 809 11.24 19.78 -34.12
N ASN A 810 10.12 19.43 -33.49
CA ASN A 810 8.77 19.83 -33.93
C ASN A 810 8.44 21.29 -33.60
N THR A 811 9.03 21.88 -32.56
CA THR A 811 8.87 23.32 -32.27
C THR A 811 9.73 24.20 -33.17
N ILE A 812 10.90 23.70 -33.61
CA ILE A 812 11.81 24.41 -34.52
C ILE A 812 11.33 24.37 -35.98
N SER A 813 10.47 23.42 -36.35
CA SER A 813 9.98 23.23 -37.72
C SER A 813 8.66 23.95 -38.04
N THR A 814 8.38 25.09 -37.41
CA THR A 814 7.34 26.03 -37.88
C THR A 814 7.95 27.12 -38.77
N PRO A 815 8.11 26.94 -40.08
CA PRO A 815 8.52 28.01 -40.97
C PRO A 815 7.35 28.99 -41.17
N GLY A 816 7.51 30.21 -40.66
CA GLY A 816 6.73 31.37 -41.10
C GLY A 816 5.37 31.48 -40.44
N GLY A 817 5.27 32.43 -39.52
CA GLY A 817 4.03 32.72 -38.81
C GLY A 817 2.89 33.17 -39.70
N LEU A 818 1.69 33.08 -39.13
CA LEU A 818 0.65 34.08 -39.29
C LEU A 818 0.02 34.30 -37.92
N VAL A 819 0.28 35.49 -37.39
CA VAL A 819 -0.51 36.13 -36.34
C VAL A 819 -1.92 36.34 -36.88
N GLN A 820 -2.92 35.75 -36.22
CA GLN A 820 -4.18 36.43 -35.87
C GLN A 820 -4.94 35.67 -34.80
#